data_AF-A0A820Z1G5-F1
#
_entry.id   AF-A0A820Z1G5-F1
#
_cell.length_a   1.000
_cell.length_b   1.000
_cell.length_c   1.000
_cell.angle_alpha   90.00
_cell.angle_beta   90.00
_cell.angle_gamma   90.00
#
_symmetry.space_group_name_H-M   'P 1'
#
loop_
_entity.id
_entity.type
_entity.pdbx_description
1 polymer ?
#
loop_
_entity_poly.entity_id
_entity_poly.type
_entity_poly.pdbx_seq_one_letter_code
_entity_poly.pdbx_strand_id
1 'polypeptide(L)'
;MPSNKQVLLASATYPEHMVRFSERYMRDMTCVRLVDSESPSLIGIQQFYILIPHHPIDSYLFEQKVLLLLRILPQLKFRQCLIFSNLRMRSSAVCERLKSLGYETTYTSSSLTQNRRTKAMRDMYKNKCQILVTTDLTSRGIDLDYVDFVISMDLPNDSETYLHRIGRAGRFGAYGCSLTIVSHGDEQKQLEKIQNEFKLNLIETDENRQFQLLINALEQMKIFLLRSLNCIGWFYAYIGLLYALYFVYFIVVPAYRERNQLSNCYFYLILTRFCSISLYNEEKIDQYCNKCLTYARERSHHCNLCQLCIPIQDHHCFFIGTCIGKHNQRYFLLMLFHLLCAHLIGYIFVCNYLWNEIGGFHLINIFKILFFNIGYVIGFVKTKWQAFICLHHYLVYFDIIFIKLKIIDIMAMNGHTPLMKQSSKSTAIVEVNSLSEDNQHINPADHYGVTSDYSICVDSNNTTYSDEFIESKYIYEMNHCEVDHRTKRVEIIPRKYQYNFRTKRQVKRTGVMLVGWGGNNGTTFTGATIANRDQITWMRKEGEQFPNYYGSLTQSTTIRIGSNNEGKEVHIPFNTILPMLHPNDIVIGGWDINGVNLYEGMKRACVFDYALQEKLKPMMSQLKPLPSIYYPDFIAANQEDRADNLIPKGTKQQDLEHIRNDIRTFKKTHNLEQVIVLWTANTERYVDVRPGLNQTSDEILRSIAANEDEISPSNIFACAAILENCPYLNGSPQNTLVPGIIELATKHHVFIGGDDFKSGQTKLKSVLADFLVSAGLKVQSIVSYNHLGNNDGKNLSAPQQFRSKEISKSNVVDDMVGANHLLYNKKTNEHPDHVVVIKYVPFVKDSKRAMDEYISSIFMNGLNTIAIHNTCEDSLLASPLIIDLVILTELMTRITYKTNDNEEYQSFESVLSILSYLLKAPMVPPGTPVINALFKQHRCITNILSACAGIAMDTDMLLEHKTRLPKPIKLQL
;
A
#
# COMPACT_ATOMS: atom_id res chain seq x y z
N MET A 1 -12.65 34.02 -18.70
CA MET A 1 -11.80 33.24 -17.77
C MET A 1 -11.39 34.14 -16.61
N PRO A 2 -11.30 33.64 -15.36
CA PRO A 2 -10.86 34.43 -14.21
C PRO A 2 -9.49 35.05 -14.44
N SER A 3 -9.28 36.23 -13.86
CA SER A 3 -8.08 37.05 -14.05
C SER A 3 -6.84 36.41 -13.44
N ASN A 4 -6.95 35.74 -12.28
CA ASN A 4 -5.88 34.94 -11.69
C ASN A 4 -6.19 33.45 -11.83
N LYS A 5 -5.47 32.75 -12.71
CA LYS A 5 -5.64 31.33 -12.98
C LYS A 5 -4.29 30.70 -13.30
N GLN A 6 -4.06 29.49 -12.81
CA GLN A 6 -2.95 28.66 -13.26
C GLN A 6 -3.42 27.86 -14.47
N VAL A 7 -2.70 28.01 -15.59
CA VAL A 7 -3.00 27.28 -16.83
C VAL A 7 -1.89 26.27 -17.03
N LEU A 8 -2.24 25.00 -17.20
CA LEU A 8 -1.30 23.94 -17.55
C LEU A 8 -1.61 23.44 -18.95
N LEU A 9 -0.59 23.33 -19.79
CA LEU A 9 -0.66 22.81 -21.14
C LEU A 9 0.25 21.58 -21.20
N ALA A 10 -0.34 20.41 -21.44
CA ALA A 10 0.37 19.15 -21.62
C ALA A 10 0.13 18.59 -23.03
N SER A 11 1.20 18.32 -23.76
CA SER A 11 1.19 17.66 -25.07
C SER A 11 2.52 16.94 -25.29
N ALA A 12 2.50 15.86 -26.07
CA ALA A 12 3.71 15.15 -26.48
C ALA A 12 4.57 15.98 -27.44
N THR A 13 3.94 16.82 -28.28
CA THR A 13 4.60 17.83 -29.14
C THR A 13 3.86 19.15 -29.05
N TYR A 14 4.60 20.27 -29.10
CA TYR A 14 4.04 21.62 -29.16
C TYR A 14 4.54 22.32 -30.41
N PRO A 15 3.68 22.54 -31.42
CA PRO A 15 4.03 23.38 -32.55
C PRO A 15 4.35 24.79 -32.08
N GLU A 16 5.33 25.44 -32.70
CA GLU A 16 5.75 26.79 -32.30
C GLU A 16 4.59 27.81 -32.33
N HIS A 17 3.66 27.67 -33.28
CA HIS A 17 2.47 28.51 -33.34
C HIS A 17 1.50 28.29 -32.15
N MET A 18 1.43 27.06 -31.61
CA MET A 18 0.64 26.74 -30.42
C MET A 18 1.30 27.28 -29.15
N VAL A 19 2.64 27.29 -29.10
CA VAL A 19 3.41 27.94 -28.03
C VAL A 19 3.13 29.44 -28.02
N ARG A 20 3.27 30.11 -29.18
CA ARG A 20 2.96 31.55 -29.32
C ARG A 20 1.50 31.88 -29.04
N PHE A 21 0.58 30.96 -29.37
CA PHE A 21 -0.83 31.11 -29.01
C PHE A 21 -1.01 31.01 -27.50
N SER A 22 -0.36 30.05 -26.83
CA SER A 22 -0.45 29.86 -25.39
C SER A 22 0.10 31.04 -24.58
N GLU A 23 1.17 31.68 -25.05
CA GLU A 23 1.75 32.88 -24.43
C GLU A 23 0.74 34.03 -24.29
N ARG A 24 -0.25 34.14 -25.18
CA ARG A 24 -1.29 35.18 -25.11
C ARG A 24 -2.30 34.97 -23.99
N TYR A 25 -2.42 33.75 -23.47
CA TYR A 25 -3.46 33.37 -22.50
C TYR A 25 -2.92 32.88 -21.16
N MET A 26 -1.60 32.68 -21.06
CA MET A 26 -0.88 32.23 -19.87
C MET A 26 -0.08 33.38 -19.26
N ARG A 27 -0.04 33.46 -17.93
CA ARG A 27 0.84 34.40 -17.20
C ARG A 27 2.05 33.63 -16.71
N ASP A 28 3.24 34.16 -16.97
CA ASP A 28 4.52 33.60 -16.52
C ASP A 28 4.71 32.13 -16.91
N MET A 29 4.66 31.86 -18.22
CA MET A 29 4.71 30.50 -18.78
C MET A 29 6.06 29.85 -18.51
N THR A 30 6.07 28.84 -17.65
CA THR A 30 7.23 27.94 -17.47
C THR A 30 7.10 26.74 -18.42
N CYS A 31 7.95 26.67 -19.43
CA CYS A 31 7.98 25.54 -20.36
C CYS A 31 8.92 24.44 -19.85
N VAL A 32 8.36 23.34 -19.35
CA VAL A 32 9.13 22.16 -18.96
C VAL A 32 9.09 21.14 -20.10
N ARG A 33 10.19 21.02 -20.83
CA ARG A 33 10.38 19.95 -21.83
C ARG A 33 11.19 18.84 -21.19
N LEU A 34 10.62 17.65 -21.10
CA LEU A 34 11.25 16.47 -20.48
C LEU A 34 12.39 15.88 -21.33
N VAL A 35 12.57 16.37 -22.56
CA VAL A 35 13.62 15.96 -23.49
C VAL A 35 14.38 17.22 -23.90
N ASP A 36 15.68 17.25 -23.62
CA ASP A 36 16.58 18.33 -24.07
C ASP A 36 16.46 18.48 -25.58
N SER A 37 16.43 19.73 -26.03
CA SER A 37 16.00 20.21 -27.35
C SER A 37 16.83 19.78 -28.56
N GLU A 38 17.50 18.62 -28.53
CA GLU A 38 18.34 18.16 -29.64
C GLU A 38 17.92 16.85 -30.31
N SER A 39 17.04 16.02 -29.73
CA SER A 39 16.36 14.95 -30.49
C SER A 39 15.20 14.35 -29.68
N PRO A 40 13.98 14.25 -30.23
CA PRO A 40 12.94 13.39 -29.66
C PRO A 40 13.35 11.94 -29.90
N SER A 41 14.18 11.39 -29.02
CA SER A 41 14.71 10.04 -29.19
C SER A 41 13.63 9.00 -28.89
N LEU A 42 13.11 8.38 -29.94
CA LEU A 42 12.34 7.13 -29.86
C LEU A 42 13.34 5.97 -29.73
N ILE A 43 13.97 5.87 -28.54
CA ILE A 43 15.12 4.96 -28.25
C ILE A 43 14.81 3.48 -28.58
N GLY A 44 13.53 3.10 -28.64
CA GLY A 44 13.08 1.75 -28.99
C GLY A 44 12.69 1.52 -30.46
N ILE A 45 12.72 2.54 -31.33
CA ILE A 45 12.15 2.45 -32.69
C ILE A 45 13.23 2.62 -33.76
N GLN A 46 13.46 1.56 -34.53
CA GLN A 46 14.37 1.60 -35.68
C GLN A 46 13.63 2.07 -36.93
N GLN A 47 14.18 3.06 -37.63
CA GLN A 47 13.49 3.76 -38.72
C GLN A 47 14.22 3.51 -40.06
N PHE A 48 13.46 3.02 -41.03
CA PHE A 48 13.93 2.71 -42.37
C PHE A 48 13.15 3.51 -43.42
N TYR A 49 13.78 3.81 -44.55
CA TYR A 49 13.07 4.32 -45.73
C TYR A 49 13.53 3.63 -47.01
N ILE A 50 12.60 3.52 -47.98
CA ILE A 50 12.87 3.01 -49.33
C ILE A 50 12.62 4.12 -50.33
N LEU A 51 13.61 4.35 -51.20
CA LEU A 51 13.49 5.25 -52.34
C LEU A 51 12.96 4.50 -53.57
N ILE A 52 11.92 5.06 -54.19
CA ILE A 52 11.38 4.59 -55.48
C ILE A 52 11.55 5.66 -56.57
N PRO A 53 11.61 5.26 -57.86
CA PRO A 53 11.65 6.19 -58.98
C PRO A 53 10.48 7.19 -58.94
N HIS A 54 10.77 8.46 -59.22
CA HIS A 54 9.74 9.47 -59.36
C HIS A 54 8.90 9.22 -60.62
N HIS A 55 7.61 9.48 -60.54
CA HIS A 55 6.73 9.51 -61.70
C HIS A 55 5.76 10.70 -61.62
N PRO A 56 5.58 11.49 -62.70
CA PRO A 56 4.74 12.69 -62.68
C PRO A 56 3.24 12.43 -62.52
N ILE A 57 2.80 11.19 -62.68
CA ILE A 57 1.41 10.76 -62.46
C ILE A 57 1.29 10.09 -61.09
N ASP A 58 0.60 10.74 -60.15
CA ASP A 58 0.41 10.29 -58.77
C ASP A 58 -0.25 8.92 -58.63
N SER A 59 -1.18 8.56 -59.52
CA SER A 59 -1.85 7.26 -59.49
C SER A 59 -0.88 6.13 -59.83
N TYR A 60 0.00 6.34 -60.81
CA TYR A 60 1.03 5.38 -61.18
C TYR A 60 2.08 5.24 -60.08
N LEU A 61 2.49 6.36 -59.45
CA LEU A 61 3.39 6.34 -58.32
C LEU A 61 2.82 5.56 -57.12
N PHE A 62 1.54 5.79 -56.82
CA PHE A 62 0.85 5.06 -55.76
C PHE A 62 0.76 3.56 -56.04
N GLU A 63 0.44 3.16 -57.29
CA GLU A 63 0.44 1.75 -57.68
C GLU A 63 1.82 1.11 -57.50
N GLN A 64 2.91 1.82 -57.84
CA GLN A 64 4.26 1.33 -57.57
C GLN A 64 4.53 1.12 -56.07
N LYS A 65 4.09 2.06 -55.21
CA LYS A 65 4.20 1.90 -53.75
C LYS A 65 3.39 0.72 -53.24
N VAL A 66 2.19 0.47 -53.78
CA VAL A 66 1.36 -0.69 -53.43
C VAL A 66 2.02 -1.99 -53.87
N LEU A 67 2.57 -2.06 -55.09
CA LEU A 67 3.30 -3.24 -55.57
C LEU A 67 4.52 -3.54 -54.69
N LEU A 68 5.25 -2.50 -54.28
CA LEU A 68 6.37 -2.63 -53.33
C LEU A 68 5.89 -3.15 -51.97
N LEU A 69 4.83 -2.57 -51.39
CA LEU A 69 4.25 -3.02 -50.12
C LEU A 69 3.90 -4.52 -50.18
N LEU A 70 3.22 -4.96 -51.24
CA LEU A 70 2.80 -6.36 -51.42
C LEU A 70 3.99 -7.32 -51.58
N ARG A 71 5.12 -6.84 -52.11
CA ARG A 71 6.36 -7.62 -52.23
C ARG A 71 7.08 -7.73 -50.89
N ILE A 72 7.04 -6.69 -50.07
CA ILE A 72 7.77 -6.58 -48.79
C ILE A 72 7.02 -7.29 -47.66
N LEU A 73 5.71 -7.10 -47.57
CA LEU A 73 4.90 -7.56 -46.44
C LEU A 73 5.04 -9.07 -46.10
N PRO A 74 5.14 -10.01 -47.07
CA PRO A 74 5.37 -11.43 -46.77
C PRO A 74 6.75 -11.73 -46.15
N GLN A 75 7.73 -10.84 -46.35
CA GLN A 75 9.11 -11.02 -45.90
C GLN A 75 9.32 -10.48 -44.47
N LEU A 76 8.37 -9.70 -43.95
CA LEU A 76 8.44 -9.09 -42.63
C LEU A 76 7.80 -9.99 -41.59
N LYS A 77 8.49 -10.21 -40.46
CA LYS A 77 7.91 -10.85 -39.28
C LYS A 77 7.46 -9.78 -38.29
N PHE A 78 6.15 -9.60 -38.14
CA PHE A 78 5.55 -8.67 -37.17
C PHE A 78 4.34 -9.32 -36.48
N ARG A 79 3.96 -8.82 -35.30
CA ARG A 79 2.75 -9.26 -34.58
C ARG A 79 1.52 -8.49 -35.08
N GLN A 80 1.63 -7.17 -35.13
CA GLN A 80 0.61 -6.31 -35.70
C GLN A 80 1.27 -5.13 -36.43
N CYS A 81 0.72 -4.78 -37.58
CA CYS A 81 1.22 -3.71 -38.42
C CYS A 81 0.18 -2.60 -38.63
N LEU A 82 0.63 -1.35 -38.54
CA LEU A 82 -0.13 -0.18 -38.96
C LEU A 82 0.39 0.35 -40.29
N ILE A 83 -0.50 0.55 -41.26
CA ILE A 83 -0.16 1.12 -42.56
C ILE A 83 -0.83 2.49 -42.69
N PHE A 84 -0.04 3.56 -42.79
CA PHE A 84 -0.52 4.92 -42.93
C PHE A 84 -0.58 5.36 -44.39
N SER A 85 -1.69 6.00 -44.78
CA SER A 85 -1.83 6.73 -46.03
C SER A 85 -2.52 8.08 -45.80
N ASN A 86 -2.14 9.11 -46.54
CA ASN A 86 -2.70 10.45 -46.37
C ASN A 86 -4.14 10.54 -46.90
N LEU A 87 -4.46 9.77 -47.95
CA LEU A 87 -5.75 9.83 -48.63
C LEU A 87 -6.67 8.68 -48.21
N ARG A 88 -7.94 9.02 -47.93
CA ARG A 88 -8.96 8.07 -47.46
C ARG A 88 -9.27 6.99 -48.51
N MET A 89 -9.32 7.38 -49.79
CA MET A 89 -9.59 6.46 -50.91
C MET A 89 -8.46 5.43 -51.09
N ARG A 90 -7.20 5.88 -50.95
CA ARG A 90 -5.99 5.03 -51.00
C ARG A 90 -5.98 4.01 -49.85
N SER A 91 -6.36 4.42 -48.65
CA SER A 91 -6.46 3.53 -47.49
C SER A 91 -7.46 2.38 -47.71
N SER A 92 -8.61 2.66 -48.33
CA SER A 92 -9.60 1.64 -48.69
C SER A 92 -9.06 0.69 -49.77
N ALA A 93 -8.46 1.24 -50.83
CA ALA A 93 -7.91 0.46 -51.94
C ALA A 93 -6.79 -0.50 -51.49
N VAL A 94 -5.87 -0.04 -50.62
CA VAL A 94 -4.81 -0.89 -50.04
C VAL A 94 -5.41 -2.01 -49.20
N CYS A 95 -6.41 -1.71 -48.37
CA CYS A 95 -7.09 -2.71 -47.55
C CYS A 95 -7.78 -3.78 -48.41
N GLU A 96 -8.47 -3.39 -49.48
CA GLU A 96 -9.11 -4.34 -50.41
C GLU A 96 -8.09 -5.23 -51.12
N ARG A 97 -6.97 -4.64 -51.57
CA ARG A 97 -5.88 -5.38 -52.23
C ARG A 97 -5.19 -6.37 -51.30
N LEU A 98 -5.02 -6.01 -50.03
CA LEU A 98 -4.47 -6.91 -49.00
C LEU A 98 -5.46 -8.05 -48.67
N LYS A 99 -6.76 -7.75 -48.58
CA LYS A 99 -7.80 -8.79 -48.39
C LYS A 99 -7.84 -9.79 -49.53
N SER A 100 -7.69 -9.35 -50.79
CA SER A 100 -7.71 -10.26 -51.94
C SER A 100 -6.50 -11.21 -51.97
N LEU A 101 -5.45 -10.90 -51.21
CA LEU A 101 -4.26 -11.74 -51.04
C LEU A 101 -4.30 -12.60 -49.75
N GLY A 102 -5.41 -12.56 -49.02
CA GLY A 102 -5.62 -13.40 -47.83
C GLY A 102 -5.14 -12.80 -46.51
N TYR A 103 -4.74 -11.53 -46.47
CA TYR A 103 -4.36 -10.87 -45.22
C TYR A 103 -5.58 -10.49 -44.37
N GLU A 104 -5.51 -10.78 -43.07
CA GLU A 104 -6.47 -10.30 -42.07
C GLU A 104 -6.25 -8.80 -41.83
N THR A 105 -6.92 -7.98 -42.65
CA THR A 105 -6.79 -6.52 -42.60
C THR A 105 -8.13 -5.79 -42.49
N THR A 106 -8.10 -4.63 -41.86
CA THR A 106 -9.21 -3.68 -41.80
C THR A 106 -8.69 -2.26 -42.03
N TYR A 107 -9.60 -1.30 -42.31
CA TYR A 107 -9.21 0.10 -42.45
C TYR A 107 -10.05 1.01 -41.58
N THR A 108 -9.45 2.13 -41.17
CA THR A 108 -10.14 3.17 -40.42
C THR A 108 -9.79 4.55 -40.99
N SER A 109 -10.81 5.38 -41.20
CA SER A 109 -10.66 6.73 -41.73
C SER A 109 -11.84 7.59 -41.29
N SER A 110 -11.71 8.91 -41.39
CA SER A 110 -12.76 9.84 -40.94
C SER A 110 -14.04 9.81 -41.78
N SER A 111 -14.03 9.16 -42.95
CA SER A 111 -15.26 8.94 -43.74
C SER A 111 -16.09 7.76 -43.25
N LEU A 112 -15.56 6.91 -42.36
CA LEU A 112 -16.31 5.81 -41.77
C LEU A 112 -17.18 6.29 -40.60
N THR A 113 -18.37 5.71 -40.50
CA THR A 113 -19.26 5.90 -39.35
C THR A 113 -18.56 5.48 -38.07
N GLN A 114 -18.91 6.12 -36.94
CA GLN A 114 -18.29 5.83 -35.64
C GLN A 114 -18.35 4.34 -35.30
N ASN A 115 -19.49 3.68 -35.56
CA ASN A 115 -19.65 2.23 -35.33
C ASN A 115 -18.66 1.37 -36.13
N ARG A 116 -18.38 1.71 -37.39
CA ARG A 116 -17.40 0.99 -38.21
C ARG A 116 -15.97 1.23 -37.73
N ARG A 117 -15.65 2.47 -37.32
CA ARG A 117 -14.35 2.79 -36.71
C ARG A 117 -14.13 2.04 -35.39
N THR A 118 -15.13 2.00 -34.51
CA THR A 118 -15.09 1.25 -33.25
C THR A 118 -14.95 -0.25 -33.49
N LYS A 119 -15.59 -0.80 -34.54
CA LYS A 119 -15.42 -2.20 -34.92
C LYS A 119 -13.99 -2.49 -35.39
N ALA A 120 -13.45 -1.70 -36.32
CA ALA A 120 -12.08 -1.85 -36.80
C ALA A 120 -11.05 -1.79 -35.66
N MET A 121 -11.23 -0.85 -34.73
CA MET A 121 -10.39 -0.75 -33.53
C MET A 121 -10.55 -1.97 -32.61
N ARG A 122 -11.78 -2.41 -32.35
CA ARG A 122 -12.07 -3.59 -31.52
C ARG A 122 -11.45 -4.86 -32.10
N ASP A 123 -11.47 -5.02 -33.41
CA ASP A 123 -10.88 -6.17 -34.10
C ASP A 123 -9.35 -6.17 -33.96
N MET A 124 -8.72 -4.99 -34.00
CA MET A 124 -7.29 -4.82 -33.71
C MET A 124 -6.94 -5.15 -32.24
N TYR A 125 -7.72 -4.64 -31.28
CA TYR A 125 -7.53 -4.92 -29.84
C TYR A 125 -7.68 -6.40 -29.49
N LYS A 126 -8.64 -7.09 -30.12
CA LYS A 126 -8.89 -8.52 -29.90
C LYS A 126 -7.98 -9.43 -30.73
N ASN A 127 -6.98 -8.87 -31.40
CA ASN A 127 -6.05 -9.57 -32.28
C ASN A 127 -6.74 -10.41 -33.37
N LYS A 128 -7.90 -9.94 -33.86
CA LYS A 128 -8.66 -10.54 -34.97
C LYS A 128 -8.22 -10.03 -36.34
N CYS A 129 -7.24 -9.13 -36.35
CA CYS A 129 -6.75 -8.43 -37.52
C CYS A 129 -5.27 -8.13 -37.27
N GLN A 130 -4.40 -8.55 -38.18
CA GLN A 130 -2.95 -8.33 -38.06
C GLN A 130 -2.52 -6.99 -38.67
N ILE A 131 -3.29 -6.44 -39.61
CA ILE A 131 -2.91 -5.22 -40.34
C ILE A 131 -4.04 -4.20 -40.34
N LEU A 132 -3.81 -3.02 -39.80
CA LEU A 132 -4.76 -1.91 -39.85
C LEU A 132 -4.26 -0.79 -40.78
N VAL A 133 -5.01 -0.51 -41.84
CA VAL A 133 -4.73 0.59 -42.77
C VAL A 133 -5.47 1.84 -42.30
N THR A 134 -4.79 2.98 -42.21
CA THR A 134 -5.37 4.17 -41.57
C THR A 134 -4.84 5.49 -42.10
N THR A 135 -5.60 6.55 -41.88
CA THR A 135 -5.16 7.94 -42.06
C THR A 135 -4.70 8.54 -40.73
N ASP A 136 -4.28 9.80 -40.71
CA ASP A 136 -3.83 10.51 -39.49
C ASP A 136 -4.86 10.64 -38.37
N LEU A 137 -6.09 10.16 -38.58
CA LEU A 137 -7.12 10.13 -37.54
C LEU A 137 -6.70 9.25 -36.35
N THR A 138 -5.89 8.22 -36.59
CA THR A 138 -5.41 7.29 -35.55
C THR A 138 -3.96 7.52 -35.15
N SER A 139 -3.30 8.54 -35.69
CA SER A 139 -1.91 8.85 -35.34
C SER A 139 -1.80 9.44 -33.93
N ARG A 140 -2.91 9.90 -33.32
CA ARG A 140 -2.98 10.46 -31.96
C ARG A 140 -4.08 9.78 -31.13
N GLY A 141 -3.82 9.56 -29.83
CA GLY A 141 -4.86 9.16 -28.86
C GLY A 141 -5.34 7.69 -28.85
N ILE A 142 -4.69 6.78 -29.59
CA ILE A 142 -5.10 5.36 -29.64
C ILE A 142 -4.00 4.44 -29.09
N ASP A 143 -4.33 3.62 -28.10
CA ASP A 143 -3.38 2.69 -27.46
C ASP A 143 -3.46 1.30 -28.06
N LEU A 144 -2.41 0.79 -28.69
CA LEU A 144 -2.37 -0.56 -29.26
C LEU A 144 -1.11 -1.27 -28.79
N ASP A 145 -1.26 -2.18 -27.82
CA ASP A 145 -0.15 -2.80 -27.09
C ASP A 145 0.71 -3.74 -27.95
N TYR A 146 0.14 -4.29 -29.04
CA TYR A 146 0.77 -5.34 -29.84
C TYR A 146 1.39 -4.86 -31.16
N VAL A 147 1.32 -3.56 -31.46
CA VAL A 147 1.89 -3.01 -32.70
C VAL A 147 3.40 -2.88 -32.56
N ASP A 148 4.12 -3.69 -33.32
CA ASP A 148 5.59 -3.70 -33.40
C ASP A 148 6.12 -3.23 -34.76
N PHE A 149 5.23 -2.98 -35.74
CA PHE A 149 5.63 -2.49 -37.06
C PHE A 149 4.72 -1.38 -37.61
N VAL A 150 5.30 -0.30 -38.13
CA VAL A 150 4.57 0.80 -38.78
C VAL A 150 5.09 1.00 -40.20
N ILE A 151 4.20 1.06 -41.19
CA ILE A 151 4.55 1.38 -42.59
C ILE A 151 3.85 2.68 -42.98
N SER A 152 4.59 3.65 -43.51
CA SER A 152 4.04 4.87 -44.10
C SER A 152 4.12 4.80 -45.62
N MET A 153 2.97 4.70 -46.28
CA MET A 153 2.85 4.71 -47.74
C MET A 153 3.01 6.11 -48.32
N ASP A 154 2.57 7.13 -47.57
CA ASP A 154 2.71 8.53 -47.93
C ASP A 154 3.40 9.26 -46.76
N LEU A 155 4.31 10.20 -47.07
CA LEU A 155 4.91 11.08 -46.06
C LEU A 155 3.84 12.02 -45.48
N PRO A 156 3.76 12.21 -44.16
CA PRO A 156 2.88 13.20 -43.56
C PRO A 156 3.33 14.63 -43.92
N ASN A 157 2.38 15.55 -43.93
CA ASN A 157 2.62 16.96 -44.29
C ASN A 157 3.49 17.71 -43.27
N ASP A 158 3.52 17.24 -42.02
CA ASP A 158 4.25 17.86 -40.92
C ASP A 158 5.10 16.83 -40.15
N SER A 159 6.17 17.34 -39.56
CA SER A 159 7.20 16.59 -38.85
C SER A 159 6.66 15.96 -37.56
N GLU A 160 5.72 16.61 -36.86
CA GLU A 160 5.12 16.07 -35.63
C GLU A 160 4.21 14.87 -35.91
N THR A 161 3.43 14.92 -37.00
CA THR A 161 2.61 13.79 -37.44
C THR A 161 3.48 12.60 -37.83
N TYR A 162 4.66 12.84 -38.40
CA TYR A 162 5.67 11.78 -38.62
C TYR A 162 6.04 11.07 -37.31
N LEU A 163 6.46 11.81 -36.28
CA LEU A 163 6.80 11.24 -34.97
C LEU A 163 5.63 10.47 -34.34
N HIS A 164 4.40 11.00 -34.46
CA HIS A 164 3.21 10.36 -33.94
C HIS A 164 2.82 9.06 -34.66
N ARG A 165 3.10 8.94 -35.96
CA ARG A 165 2.89 7.72 -36.74
C ARG A 165 3.88 6.64 -36.31
N ILE A 166 5.17 6.96 -36.28
CA ILE A 166 6.22 5.98 -35.94
C ILE A 166 6.16 5.59 -34.46
N GLY A 167 5.81 6.50 -33.56
CA GLY A 167 5.62 6.26 -32.12
C GLY A 167 4.48 5.30 -31.75
N ARG A 168 3.82 4.70 -32.75
CA ARG A 168 2.88 3.59 -32.56
C ARG A 168 3.59 2.23 -32.45
N ALA A 169 4.77 2.08 -33.05
CA ALA A 169 5.57 0.86 -32.97
C ALA A 169 6.60 0.97 -31.83
N GLY A 170 6.23 0.65 -30.58
CA GLY A 170 7.17 0.68 -29.45
C GLY A 170 6.68 1.42 -28.21
N ARG A 171 5.50 1.06 -27.71
CA ARG A 171 4.92 1.62 -26.48
C ARG A 171 5.43 0.90 -25.23
N PHE A 172 5.43 1.59 -24.08
CA PHE A 172 5.89 1.06 -22.77
C PHE A 172 7.32 0.50 -22.76
N GLY A 173 8.24 1.09 -23.53
CA GLY A 173 9.62 0.62 -23.64
C GLY A 173 9.80 -0.63 -24.50
N ALA A 174 8.75 -1.06 -25.22
CA ALA A 174 8.87 -2.10 -26.24
C ALA A 174 9.64 -1.58 -27.46
N TYR A 175 10.35 -2.49 -28.12
CA TYR A 175 11.04 -2.20 -29.38
C TYR A 175 10.09 -2.37 -30.57
N GLY A 176 10.27 -1.53 -31.59
CA GLY A 176 9.49 -1.60 -32.82
C GLY A 176 10.27 -1.09 -34.03
N CYS A 177 9.70 -1.27 -35.22
CA CYS A 177 10.29 -0.80 -36.46
C CYS A 177 9.30 0.05 -37.26
N SER A 178 9.81 1.04 -37.99
CA SER A 178 9.04 1.82 -38.94
C SER A 178 9.67 1.86 -40.32
N LEU A 179 8.88 1.69 -41.38
CA LEU A 179 9.30 1.77 -42.78
C LEU A 179 8.53 2.88 -43.50
N THR A 180 9.23 3.81 -44.16
CA THR A 180 8.61 4.89 -44.95
C THR A 180 8.96 4.72 -46.42
N ILE A 181 7.95 4.72 -47.31
CA ILE A 181 8.17 4.62 -48.77
C ILE A 181 8.13 6.01 -49.39
N VAL A 182 9.21 6.39 -50.07
CA VAL A 182 9.47 7.76 -50.54
C VAL A 182 9.86 7.73 -52.02
N SER A 183 9.31 8.63 -52.83
CA SER A 183 9.75 8.81 -54.22
C SER A 183 10.89 9.83 -54.32
N HIS A 184 11.77 9.66 -55.31
CA HIS A 184 12.71 10.71 -55.69
C HIS A 184 11.99 12.04 -55.98
N GLY A 185 12.67 13.18 -55.77
CA GLY A 185 12.09 14.50 -55.99
C GLY A 185 11.56 15.13 -54.70
N ASP A 186 10.28 15.52 -54.68
CA ASP A 186 9.74 16.37 -53.61
C ASP A 186 9.52 15.63 -52.28
N GLU A 187 9.09 14.36 -52.32
CA GLU A 187 8.95 13.55 -51.10
C GLU A 187 10.31 13.29 -50.43
N GLN A 188 11.38 13.08 -51.21
CA GLN A 188 12.74 12.92 -50.69
C GLN A 188 13.22 14.18 -49.96
N LYS A 189 13.03 15.37 -50.55
CA LYS A 189 13.37 16.65 -49.90
C LYS A 189 12.58 16.87 -48.62
N GLN A 190 11.32 16.44 -48.59
CA GLN A 190 10.47 16.52 -47.42
C GLN A 190 10.95 15.60 -46.30
N LEU A 191 11.39 14.37 -46.62
CA LEU A 191 11.99 13.45 -45.65
C LEU A 191 13.31 14.03 -45.10
N GLU A 192 14.19 14.57 -45.95
CA GLU A 192 15.44 15.22 -45.53
C GLU A 192 15.17 16.40 -44.58
N LYS A 193 14.12 17.17 -44.83
CA LYS A 193 13.68 18.24 -43.93
C LYS A 193 13.28 17.70 -42.55
N ILE A 194 12.47 16.64 -42.50
CA ILE A 194 12.03 16.00 -41.25
C ILE A 194 13.23 15.40 -40.50
N GLN A 195 14.18 14.80 -41.23
CA GLN A 195 15.40 14.22 -40.68
C GLN A 195 16.26 15.29 -39.99
N ASN A 196 16.45 16.43 -40.65
CA ASN A 196 17.24 17.55 -40.12
C ASN A 196 16.55 18.25 -38.93
N GLU A 197 15.23 18.39 -38.95
CA GLU A 197 14.45 19.03 -37.89
C GLU A 197 14.53 18.28 -36.54
N PHE A 198 14.59 16.95 -36.57
CA PHE A 198 14.62 16.11 -35.36
C PHE A 198 15.92 15.31 -35.16
N LYS A 199 16.95 15.58 -35.97
CA LYS A 199 18.23 14.84 -35.99
C LYS A 199 18.02 13.31 -36.03
N LEU A 200 17.07 12.84 -36.85
CA LEU A 200 16.72 11.42 -36.92
C LEU A 200 17.78 10.61 -37.67
N ASN A 201 18.07 9.40 -37.19
CA ASN A 201 18.94 8.46 -37.88
C ASN A 201 18.08 7.49 -38.71
N LEU A 202 17.80 7.88 -39.95
CA LEU A 202 17.03 7.09 -40.92
C LEU A 202 17.98 6.23 -41.76
N ILE A 203 17.69 4.92 -41.83
CA ILE A 203 18.50 3.99 -42.61
C ILE A 203 17.83 3.79 -43.98
N GLU A 204 18.53 4.15 -45.04
CA GLU A 204 18.12 3.81 -46.40
C GLU A 204 18.23 2.30 -46.62
N THR A 205 17.19 1.68 -47.17
CA THR A 205 17.22 0.27 -47.57
C THR A 205 16.83 0.12 -49.03
N ASP A 206 17.55 -0.74 -49.76
CA ASP A 206 17.25 -1.06 -51.16
C ASP A 206 16.48 -2.39 -51.28
N GLU A 207 15.97 -2.72 -52.48
CA GLU A 207 15.19 -3.94 -52.73
C GLU A 207 15.99 -5.25 -52.64
N ASN A 208 17.34 -5.24 -52.77
CA ASN A 208 18.15 -6.44 -53.00
C ASN A 208 19.30 -6.68 -51.99
N ARG A 209 19.65 -5.68 -51.19
CA ARG A 209 20.75 -5.67 -50.23
C ARG A 209 20.16 -5.20 -48.90
N GLN A 210 20.20 -6.10 -47.93
CA GLN A 210 19.89 -5.85 -46.51
C GLN A 210 18.42 -5.93 -46.03
N PHE A 211 17.55 -6.72 -46.69
CA PHE A 211 16.38 -7.30 -45.98
C PHE A 211 16.80 -8.18 -44.78
N GLN A 212 18.00 -8.76 -44.86
CA GLN A 212 18.68 -9.41 -43.74
C GLN A 212 18.99 -8.44 -42.58
N LEU A 213 19.22 -7.14 -42.78
CA LEU A 213 19.38 -6.21 -41.65
C LEU A 213 18.07 -5.95 -40.92
N LEU A 214 16.95 -5.88 -41.64
CA LEU A 214 15.63 -5.67 -41.03
C LEU A 214 15.19 -6.91 -40.21
N ILE A 215 15.51 -8.11 -40.70
CA ILE A 215 15.31 -9.38 -39.99
C ILE A 215 16.30 -9.55 -38.83
N ASN A 216 17.59 -9.23 -39.03
CA ASN A 216 18.61 -9.29 -37.97
C ASN A 216 18.42 -8.23 -36.89
N ALA A 217 17.83 -7.06 -37.19
CA ALA A 217 17.46 -6.06 -36.20
C ALA A 217 16.41 -6.59 -35.21
N LEU A 218 15.36 -7.23 -35.74
CA LEU A 218 14.32 -7.86 -34.93
C LEU A 218 14.82 -9.10 -34.15
N GLU A 219 15.76 -9.87 -34.70
CA GLU A 219 16.39 -11.01 -34.00
C GLU A 219 17.47 -10.59 -32.98
N GLN A 220 18.29 -9.57 -33.26
CA GLN A 220 19.26 -9.02 -32.32
C GLN A 220 18.59 -8.41 -31.07
N MET A 221 17.39 -7.83 -31.22
CA MET A 221 16.62 -7.32 -30.09
C MET A 221 16.08 -8.43 -29.16
N LYS A 222 15.72 -9.60 -29.70
CA LYS A 222 15.41 -10.80 -28.88
C LYS A 222 16.64 -11.31 -28.12
N ILE A 223 17.81 -11.26 -28.75
CA ILE A 223 19.09 -11.68 -28.13
C ILE A 223 19.52 -10.69 -27.03
N PHE A 224 19.23 -9.39 -27.18
CA PHE A 224 19.51 -8.39 -26.14
C PHE A 224 18.68 -8.59 -24.87
N LEU A 225 17.42 -9.02 -24.99
CA LEU A 225 16.54 -9.39 -23.87
C LEU A 225 17.00 -10.68 -23.17
N LEU A 226 17.45 -11.68 -23.93
CA LEU A 226 18.05 -12.91 -23.38
C LEU A 226 19.43 -12.68 -22.75
N ARG A 227 20.22 -11.73 -23.26
CA ARG A 227 21.52 -11.34 -22.69
C ARG A 227 21.36 -10.50 -21.43
N SER A 228 20.43 -9.57 -21.36
CA SER A 228 20.17 -8.75 -20.17
C SER A 228 19.62 -9.56 -19.00
N LEU A 229 18.70 -10.51 -19.25
CA LEU A 229 18.21 -11.45 -18.23
C LEU A 229 19.30 -12.41 -17.73
N ASN A 230 20.18 -12.89 -18.61
CA ASN A 230 21.33 -13.70 -18.20
C ASN A 230 22.39 -12.87 -17.44
N CYS A 231 22.72 -11.65 -17.87
CA CYS A 231 23.70 -10.80 -17.20
C CYS A 231 23.26 -10.38 -15.79
N ILE A 232 21.97 -10.10 -15.60
CA ILE A 232 21.41 -9.84 -14.26
C ILE A 232 21.45 -11.11 -13.41
N GLY A 233 21.12 -12.27 -13.97
CA GLY A 233 21.25 -13.56 -13.30
C GLY A 233 22.68 -13.88 -12.87
N TRP A 234 23.68 -13.62 -13.72
CA TRP A 234 25.10 -13.82 -13.40
C TRP A 234 25.67 -12.76 -12.44
N PHE A 235 25.16 -11.51 -12.48
CA PHE A 235 25.49 -10.47 -11.52
C PHE A 235 24.94 -10.77 -10.12
N TYR A 236 23.69 -11.25 -10.02
CA TYR A 236 23.13 -11.73 -8.76
C TYR A 236 23.73 -13.06 -8.29
N ALA A 237 24.19 -13.92 -9.20
CA ALA A 237 24.98 -15.10 -8.83
C ALA A 237 26.37 -14.72 -8.28
N TYR A 238 27.01 -13.69 -8.83
CA TYR A 238 28.30 -13.18 -8.35
C TYR A 238 28.16 -12.43 -7.01
N ILE A 239 27.16 -11.56 -6.86
CA ILE A 239 26.79 -10.94 -5.59
C ILE A 239 26.36 -12.01 -4.59
N GLY A 240 25.60 -13.02 -5.02
CA GLY A 240 25.17 -14.16 -4.21
C GLY A 240 26.34 -15.02 -3.76
N LEU A 241 27.38 -15.21 -4.58
CA LEU A 241 28.62 -15.89 -4.22
C LEU A 241 29.43 -15.06 -3.20
N LEU A 242 29.52 -13.74 -3.41
CA LEU A 242 30.18 -12.82 -2.47
C LEU A 242 29.44 -12.74 -1.13
N TYR A 243 28.10 -12.71 -1.15
CA TYR A 243 27.26 -12.75 0.04
C TYR A 243 27.27 -14.13 0.71
N ALA A 244 27.32 -15.23 -0.04
CA ALA A 244 27.46 -16.57 0.52
C ALA A 244 28.84 -16.74 1.19
N LEU A 245 29.91 -16.22 0.59
CA LEU A 245 31.24 -16.18 1.19
C LEU A 245 31.26 -15.28 2.43
N TYR A 246 30.57 -14.13 2.40
CA TYR A 246 30.40 -13.22 3.54
C TYR A 246 29.58 -13.85 4.67
N PHE A 247 28.47 -14.52 4.35
CA PHE A 247 27.55 -15.17 5.29
C PHE A 247 28.19 -16.40 5.94
N VAL A 248 28.91 -17.22 5.17
CA VAL A 248 29.68 -18.34 5.71
C VAL A 248 30.80 -17.84 6.64
N TYR A 249 31.48 -16.74 6.29
CA TYR A 249 32.62 -16.23 7.08
C TYR A 249 32.22 -15.43 8.33
N PHE A 250 31.15 -14.63 8.29
CA PHE A 250 30.73 -13.77 9.41
C PHE A 250 29.63 -14.34 10.29
N ILE A 251 28.81 -15.28 9.80
CA ILE A 251 27.68 -15.83 10.58
C ILE A 251 27.94 -17.29 10.94
N VAL A 252 28.39 -18.13 9.99
CA VAL A 252 28.58 -19.56 10.26
C VAL A 252 29.84 -19.84 11.08
N VAL A 253 30.97 -19.16 10.81
CA VAL A 253 32.23 -19.40 11.54
C VAL A 253 32.14 -19.04 13.04
N PRO A 254 31.49 -17.94 13.47
CA PRO A 254 31.25 -17.70 14.90
C PRO A 254 30.22 -18.66 15.52
N ALA A 255 29.15 -19.00 14.80
CA ALA A 255 28.09 -19.89 15.29
C ALA A 255 28.55 -21.36 15.45
N TYR A 256 29.54 -21.80 14.67
CA TYR A 256 30.11 -23.15 14.80
C TYR A 256 31.14 -23.29 15.93
N ARG A 257 31.59 -22.18 16.54
CA ARG A 257 32.47 -22.20 17.73
C ARG A 257 31.76 -22.80 18.96
N GLU A 258 30.43 -22.93 18.93
CA GLU A 258 29.63 -23.43 20.05
C GLU A 258 29.02 -24.84 19.87
N ARG A 259 29.01 -25.46 18.68
CA ARG A 259 28.41 -26.81 18.52
C ARG A 259 29.16 -27.70 17.53
N ASN A 260 29.85 -28.70 18.09
CA ASN A 260 30.30 -29.89 17.36
C ASN A 260 29.10 -30.75 16.99
N GLN A 261 28.73 -30.83 15.70
CA GLN A 261 28.41 -32.09 15.00
C GLN A 261 27.91 -31.89 13.57
N LEU A 262 28.39 -32.80 12.71
CA LEU A 262 27.90 -33.27 11.40
C LEU A 262 28.42 -32.62 10.10
N SER A 263 28.78 -33.56 9.22
CA SER A 263 29.58 -33.51 8.01
C SER A 263 28.74 -33.50 6.73
N ASN A 264 29.17 -32.70 5.74
CA ASN A 264 29.32 -33.05 4.31
C ASN A 264 29.03 -31.85 3.41
N CYS A 265 30.09 -31.16 2.97
CA CYS A 265 30.10 -30.44 1.69
C CYS A 265 31.55 -30.18 1.27
N TYR A 266 31.95 -30.58 0.07
CA TYR A 266 33.34 -30.54 -0.42
C TYR A 266 33.96 -29.12 -0.46
N PHE A 267 33.15 -28.06 -0.42
CA PHE A 267 33.61 -26.66 -0.32
C PHE A 267 34.11 -26.28 1.10
N TYR A 268 33.78 -27.08 2.11
CA TYR A 268 34.09 -26.87 3.53
C TYR A 268 35.55 -27.25 3.89
N LEU A 269 36.25 -27.99 3.01
CA LEU A 269 37.62 -28.49 3.26
C LEU A 269 38.72 -27.42 3.13
N ILE A 270 38.47 -26.31 2.41
CA ILE A 270 39.45 -25.23 2.25
C ILE A 270 39.39 -24.24 3.43
N LEU A 271 38.19 -23.98 3.98
CA LEU A 271 37.97 -23.03 5.07
C LEU A 271 38.19 -23.61 6.47
N THR A 272 37.93 -24.90 6.70
CA THR A 272 38.15 -25.53 8.02
C THR A 272 39.63 -25.61 8.43
N ARG A 273 40.56 -25.58 7.48
CA ARG A 273 42.01 -25.51 7.78
C ARG A 273 42.46 -24.17 8.37
N PHE A 274 41.65 -23.12 8.32
CA PHE A 274 41.93 -21.86 9.03
C PHE A 274 41.62 -21.92 10.53
N CYS A 275 40.74 -22.83 10.97
CA CYS A 275 40.27 -22.87 12.36
C CYS A 275 40.89 -24.01 13.19
N SER A 276 41.58 -24.96 12.57
CA SER A 276 42.37 -25.96 13.29
C SER A 276 43.70 -25.35 13.75
N ILE A 277 43.67 -24.64 14.89
CA ILE A 277 44.83 -24.56 15.77
C ILE A 277 45.13 -26.01 16.16
N SER A 278 46.16 -26.58 15.54
CA SER A 278 46.77 -27.83 16.00
C SER A 278 47.01 -27.69 17.50
N LEU A 279 46.38 -28.57 18.29
CA LEU A 279 46.74 -28.78 19.69
C LEU A 279 48.25 -29.04 19.73
N TYR A 280 49.01 -28.03 20.15
CA TYR A 280 50.44 -28.13 20.35
C TYR A 280 50.68 -28.50 21.81
N ASN A 281 51.36 -29.63 21.97
CA ASN A 281 51.80 -30.20 23.24
C ASN A 281 52.63 -29.22 24.07
N GLU A 282 52.45 -29.37 25.39
CA GLU A 282 53.24 -28.98 26.56
C GLU A 282 54.51 -28.14 26.33
N GLU A 283 54.51 -26.89 26.80
CA GLU A 283 55.69 -26.21 27.36
C GLU A 283 55.28 -24.95 28.17
N LYS A 284 56.14 -24.61 29.15
CA LYS A 284 55.94 -23.80 30.39
C LYS A 284 55.07 -22.53 30.31
N ILE A 285 54.36 -22.29 31.43
CA ILE A 285 53.39 -21.22 31.66
C ILE A 285 53.86 -20.38 32.86
N ASP A 286 54.32 -19.14 32.65
CA ASP A 286 54.93 -18.34 33.74
C ASP A 286 54.39 -16.89 33.90
N GLN A 287 53.34 -16.45 33.18
CA GLN A 287 52.83 -15.07 33.32
C GLN A 287 51.30 -14.96 33.38
N TYR A 288 50.75 -14.53 34.52
CA TYR A 288 49.30 -14.36 34.69
C TYR A 288 48.80 -13.06 34.05
N CYS A 289 47.77 -13.13 33.20
CA CYS A 289 47.15 -11.95 32.61
C CYS A 289 45.94 -11.51 33.44
N ASN A 290 46.04 -10.34 34.07
CA ASN A 290 44.95 -9.78 34.89
C ASN A 290 43.69 -9.37 34.11
N LYS A 291 43.77 -9.25 32.78
CA LYS A 291 42.60 -8.94 31.92
C LYS A 291 41.87 -10.19 31.44
N CYS A 292 42.60 -11.24 31.07
CA CYS A 292 42.00 -12.52 30.68
C CYS A 292 41.73 -13.45 31.86
N LEU A 293 42.22 -13.13 33.06
CA LEU A 293 42.15 -13.97 34.27
C LEU A 293 42.66 -15.40 34.04
N THR A 294 43.70 -15.55 33.22
CA THR A 294 44.36 -16.83 32.93
C THR A 294 45.85 -16.62 32.74
N TYR A 295 46.63 -17.68 32.95
CA TYR A 295 48.05 -17.64 32.64
C TYR A 295 48.29 -17.63 31.12
N ALA A 296 49.05 -16.65 30.66
CA ALA A 296 49.49 -16.46 29.29
C ALA A 296 50.87 -17.09 29.08
N ARG A 297 51.14 -17.55 27.84
CA ARG A 297 52.41 -18.16 27.44
C ARG A 297 53.53 -17.12 27.38
N GLU A 298 54.77 -17.58 27.48
CA GLU A 298 55.97 -16.74 27.35
C GLU A 298 55.91 -15.94 26.03
N ARG A 299 56.15 -14.61 26.12
CA ARG A 299 56.03 -13.65 25.01
C ARG A 299 54.62 -13.50 24.41
N SER A 300 53.60 -13.34 25.25
CA SER A 300 52.24 -12.97 24.83
C SER A 300 51.85 -11.57 25.31
N HIS A 301 51.04 -10.84 24.54
CA HIS A 301 50.44 -9.57 24.96
C HIS A 301 48.91 -9.63 24.83
N HIS A 302 48.20 -8.91 25.70
CA HIS A 302 46.74 -8.85 25.63
C HIS A 302 46.28 -7.87 24.55
N CYS A 303 45.60 -8.36 23.52
CA CYS A 303 45.01 -7.53 22.48
C CYS A 303 43.69 -6.95 22.98
N ASN A 304 43.61 -5.63 23.18
CA ASN A 304 42.38 -4.98 23.65
C ASN A 304 41.22 -5.04 22.63
N LEU A 305 41.49 -5.33 21.35
CA LEU A 305 40.44 -5.50 20.33
C LEU A 305 39.86 -6.92 20.34
N CYS A 306 40.72 -7.94 20.44
CA CYS A 306 40.27 -9.34 20.52
C CYS A 306 39.91 -9.80 21.93
N GLN A 307 40.28 -9.04 22.97
CA GLN A 307 40.16 -9.40 24.39
C GLN A 307 40.87 -10.74 24.76
N LEU A 308 41.95 -11.07 24.05
CA LEU A 308 42.70 -12.32 24.21
C LEU A 308 44.21 -12.06 24.23
N CYS A 309 44.96 -12.87 24.98
CA CYS A 309 46.42 -12.87 24.95
C CYS A 309 46.94 -13.59 23.70
N ILE A 310 47.71 -12.88 22.88
CA ILE A 310 48.28 -13.37 21.61
C ILE A 310 49.82 -13.30 21.64
N PRO A 311 50.52 -14.19 20.93
CA PRO A 311 51.99 -14.16 20.84
C PRO A 311 52.53 -12.81 20.30
N ILE A 312 53.72 -12.38 20.73
CA ILE A 312 54.39 -11.10 20.39
C ILE A 312 54.79 -10.96 18.90
N GLN A 313 54.23 -11.75 17.98
CA GLN A 313 54.42 -11.60 16.52
C GLN A 313 53.10 -11.57 15.75
N ASP A 314 51.98 -11.60 16.46
CA ASP A 314 50.65 -11.57 15.88
C ASP A 314 50.09 -10.15 16.03
N HIS A 315 49.65 -9.55 14.92
CA HIS A 315 49.03 -8.21 14.93
C HIS A 315 47.55 -8.33 14.60
N HIS A 316 46.71 -7.50 15.21
CA HIS A 316 45.30 -7.45 14.84
C HIS A 316 45.13 -6.80 13.47
N CYS A 317 44.66 -7.56 12.49
CA CYS A 317 44.39 -7.05 11.16
C CYS A 317 42.99 -6.43 11.13
N PHE A 318 42.92 -5.10 11.09
CA PHE A 318 41.66 -4.34 11.07
C PHE A 318 40.71 -4.80 9.96
N PHE A 319 41.23 -5.20 8.79
CA PHE A 319 40.42 -5.61 7.64
C PHE A 319 39.76 -6.98 7.79
N ILE A 320 40.32 -7.88 8.61
CA ILE A 320 39.77 -9.23 8.82
C ILE A 320 39.23 -9.42 10.24
N GLY A 321 39.43 -8.44 11.13
CA GLY A 321 38.93 -8.48 12.50
C GLY A 321 39.56 -9.57 13.37
N THR A 322 40.75 -10.06 13.02
CA THR A 322 41.47 -11.09 13.79
C THR A 322 42.98 -10.91 13.73
N CYS A 323 43.70 -11.59 14.62
CA CYS A 323 45.15 -11.50 14.70
C CYS A 323 45.83 -12.41 13.67
N ILE A 324 46.77 -11.84 12.91
CA ILE A 324 47.53 -12.54 11.89
C ILE A 324 48.99 -12.58 12.32
N GLY A 325 49.58 -13.77 12.26
CA GLY A 325 50.98 -13.98 12.53
C GLY A 325 51.51 -15.30 12.01
N LYS A 326 52.57 -15.82 12.64
CA LYS A 326 53.47 -16.83 12.05
C LYS A 326 52.76 -18.09 11.55
N HIS A 327 51.66 -18.51 12.18
CA HIS A 327 50.97 -19.76 11.88
C HIS A 327 49.80 -19.64 10.89
N ASN A 328 49.25 -18.43 10.65
CA ASN A 328 48.14 -18.21 9.70
C ASN A 328 48.50 -17.30 8.51
N GLN A 329 49.69 -16.69 8.50
CA GLN A 329 50.16 -15.79 7.43
C GLN A 329 50.09 -16.39 6.01
N ARG A 330 50.36 -17.69 5.85
CA ARG A 330 50.35 -18.36 4.53
C ARG A 330 48.96 -18.35 3.89
N TYR A 331 47.93 -18.44 4.72
CA TYR A 331 46.55 -18.48 4.24
C TYR A 331 46.01 -17.09 3.97
N PHE A 332 46.49 -16.08 4.71
CA PHE A 332 46.25 -14.68 4.40
C PHE A 332 46.86 -14.28 3.04
N LEU A 333 48.08 -14.72 2.74
CA LEU A 333 48.70 -14.53 1.42
C LEU A 333 47.92 -15.24 0.30
N LEU A 334 47.41 -16.44 0.57
CA LEU A 334 46.56 -17.16 -0.37
C LEU A 334 45.24 -16.42 -0.63
N MET A 335 44.63 -15.82 0.40
CA MET A 335 43.42 -14.99 0.26
C MET A 335 43.70 -13.76 -0.63
N LEU A 336 44.83 -13.08 -0.42
CA LEU A 336 45.25 -11.95 -1.24
C LEU A 336 45.46 -12.34 -2.71
N PHE A 337 46.01 -13.53 -2.96
CA PHE A 337 46.16 -14.08 -4.32
C PHE A 337 44.80 -14.29 -5.01
N HIS A 338 43.81 -14.87 -4.30
CA HIS A 338 42.48 -15.07 -4.87
C HIS A 338 41.74 -13.75 -5.14
N LEU A 339 41.91 -12.76 -4.25
CA LEU A 339 41.40 -11.39 -4.45
C LEU A 339 41.98 -10.72 -5.70
N LEU A 340 43.27 -10.93 -5.97
CA LEU A 340 43.95 -10.47 -7.18
C LEU A 340 43.39 -11.17 -8.42
N CYS A 341 43.21 -12.49 -8.39
CA CYS A 341 42.62 -13.25 -9.50
C CYS A 341 41.18 -12.82 -9.79
N ALA A 342 40.36 -12.60 -8.75
CA ALA A 342 38.98 -12.12 -8.90
C ALA A 342 38.93 -10.72 -9.56
N HIS A 343 39.85 -9.82 -9.18
CA HIS A 343 39.97 -8.52 -9.83
C HIS A 343 40.41 -8.64 -11.29
N LEU A 344 41.34 -9.55 -11.61
CA LEU A 344 41.79 -9.78 -12.98
C LEU A 344 40.65 -10.32 -13.86
N ILE A 345 39.82 -11.22 -13.33
CA ILE A 345 38.64 -11.75 -14.02
C ILE A 345 37.62 -10.64 -14.23
N GLY A 346 37.33 -9.83 -13.21
CA GLY A 346 36.45 -8.66 -13.33
C GLY A 346 36.93 -7.68 -14.40
N TYR A 347 38.25 -7.44 -14.46
CA TYR A 347 38.87 -6.61 -15.49
C TYR A 347 38.68 -7.17 -16.90
N ILE A 348 38.90 -8.47 -17.11
CA ILE A 348 38.67 -9.14 -18.40
C ILE A 348 37.20 -9.01 -18.82
N PHE A 349 36.25 -9.14 -17.89
CA PHE A 349 34.82 -8.95 -18.16
C PHE A 349 34.49 -7.51 -18.55
N VAL A 350 35.06 -6.51 -17.88
CA VAL A 350 34.87 -5.08 -18.23
C VAL A 350 35.47 -4.77 -19.59
N CYS A 351 36.66 -5.29 -19.90
CA CYS A 351 37.28 -5.14 -21.22
C CYS A 351 36.44 -5.80 -22.32
N ASN A 352 35.86 -6.98 -22.06
CA ASN A 352 34.98 -7.68 -23.00
C ASN A 352 33.64 -6.95 -23.19
N TYR A 353 33.09 -6.37 -22.13
CA TYR A 353 31.90 -5.51 -22.19
C TYR A 353 32.15 -4.26 -23.04
N LEU A 354 33.27 -3.55 -22.80
CA LEU A 354 33.66 -2.38 -23.58
C LEU A 354 33.95 -2.72 -25.05
N TRP A 355 34.53 -3.90 -25.32
CA TRP A 355 34.77 -4.40 -26.67
C TRP A 355 33.46 -4.61 -27.46
N ASN A 356 32.44 -5.16 -26.81
CA ASN A 356 31.17 -5.52 -27.45
C ASN A 356 30.20 -4.33 -27.58
N GLU A 357 30.21 -3.38 -26.64
CA GLU A 357 29.27 -2.25 -26.65
C GLU A 357 29.78 -1.02 -27.44
N ILE A 358 31.10 -0.81 -27.55
CA ILE A 358 31.66 0.41 -28.18
C ILE A 358 32.11 0.17 -29.64
N GLY A 359 31.97 -1.06 -30.16
CA GLY A 359 32.06 -1.33 -31.59
C GLY A 359 33.44 -1.08 -32.21
N GLY A 360 34.43 -1.90 -31.86
CA GLY A 360 35.72 -1.96 -32.56
C GLY A 360 36.67 -0.78 -32.30
N PHE A 361 37.97 -1.07 -32.27
CA PHE A 361 38.97 -0.13 -31.78
C PHE A 361 39.55 0.77 -32.88
N HIS A 362 39.23 2.07 -32.85
CA HIS A 362 40.13 3.08 -33.41
C HIS A 362 41.39 3.20 -32.54
N LEU A 363 42.58 3.18 -33.15
CA LEU A 363 43.89 3.17 -32.48
C LEU A 363 44.05 4.28 -31.42
N ILE A 364 43.42 5.44 -31.64
CA ILE A 364 43.41 6.58 -30.72
C ILE A 364 42.63 6.28 -29.43
N ASN A 365 41.57 5.49 -29.50
CA ASN A 365 40.78 5.07 -28.34
C ASN A 365 41.51 3.98 -27.54
N ILE A 366 42.33 3.14 -28.19
CA ILE A 366 43.26 2.23 -27.50
C ILE A 366 44.21 3.04 -26.64
N PHE A 367 44.88 4.05 -27.18
CA PHE A 367 45.83 4.85 -26.40
C PHE A 367 45.17 5.61 -25.25
N LYS A 368 43.97 6.18 -25.44
CA LYS A 368 43.24 6.87 -24.36
C LYS A 368 42.82 5.91 -23.25
N ILE A 369 42.30 4.73 -23.59
CA ILE A 369 41.90 3.71 -22.61
C ILE A 369 43.15 3.13 -21.93
N LEU A 370 44.24 2.86 -22.66
CA LEU A 370 45.49 2.38 -22.07
C LEU A 370 46.09 3.43 -21.12
N PHE A 371 46.08 4.72 -21.47
CA PHE A 371 46.65 5.79 -20.64
C PHE A 371 45.82 6.02 -19.37
N PHE A 372 44.49 5.97 -19.48
CA PHE A 372 43.59 6.08 -18.33
C PHE A 372 43.67 4.86 -17.42
N ASN A 373 43.81 3.65 -17.99
CA ASN A 373 43.96 2.41 -17.21
C ASN A 373 45.36 2.25 -16.61
N ILE A 374 46.43 2.65 -17.31
CA ILE A 374 47.79 2.70 -16.75
C ILE A 374 47.83 3.76 -15.64
N GLY A 375 47.18 4.91 -15.81
CA GLY A 375 47.04 5.92 -14.76
C GLY A 375 46.24 5.43 -13.55
N TYR A 376 45.18 4.66 -13.76
CA TYR A 376 44.35 4.09 -12.69
C TYR A 376 45.05 2.92 -11.98
N VAL A 377 45.71 2.02 -12.70
CA VAL A 377 46.49 0.91 -12.13
C VAL A 377 47.74 1.44 -11.43
N ILE A 378 48.49 2.37 -12.03
CA ILE A 378 49.64 3.02 -11.36
C ILE A 378 49.17 3.85 -10.16
N GLY A 379 48.05 4.57 -10.26
CA GLY A 379 47.50 5.37 -9.17
C GLY A 379 47.02 4.52 -7.99
N PHE A 380 46.33 3.41 -8.26
CA PHE A 380 45.78 2.51 -7.25
C PHE A 380 46.88 1.62 -6.62
N VAL A 381 47.85 1.16 -7.41
CA VAL A 381 49.03 0.42 -6.94
C VAL A 381 50.02 1.35 -6.21
N LYS A 382 50.24 2.60 -6.65
CA LYS A 382 51.14 3.52 -5.92
C LYS A 382 50.54 4.06 -4.62
N THR A 383 49.25 4.29 -4.51
CA THR A 383 48.71 4.96 -3.30
C THR A 383 48.36 3.99 -2.19
N LYS A 384 47.77 2.83 -2.48
CA LYS A 384 47.38 1.87 -1.43
C LYS A 384 48.43 0.80 -1.17
N TRP A 385 49.14 0.36 -2.20
CA TRP A 385 50.20 -0.66 -2.04
C TRP A 385 51.47 -0.05 -1.42
N GLN A 386 51.86 1.18 -1.80
CA GLN A 386 52.94 1.89 -1.12
C GLN A 386 52.55 2.31 0.29
N ALA A 387 51.32 2.77 0.55
CA ALA A 387 50.88 3.07 1.92
C ALA A 387 50.81 1.81 2.80
N PHE A 388 50.39 0.67 2.25
CA PHE A 388 50.40 -0.61 2.95
C PHE A 388 51.81 -1.12 3.19
N ILE A 389 52.72 -1.08 2.20
CA ILE A 389 54.12 -1.47 2.36
C ILE A 389 54.86 -0.51 3.28
N CYS A 390 54.62 0.80 3.22
CA CYS A 390 55.22 1.80 4.09
C CYS A 390 54.66 1.69 5.50
N LEU A 391 53.36 1.43 5.70
CA LEU A 391 52.78 1.18 7.02
C LEU A 391 53.26 -0.15 7.59
N HIS A 392 53.37 -1.19 6.77
CA HIS A 392 53.84 -2.51 7.19
C HIS A 392 55.35 -2.50 7.47
N HIS A 393 56.17 -1.88 6.62
CA HIS A 393 57.58 -1.63 6.91
C HIS A 393 57.72 -0.70 8.11
N TYR A 394 56.93 0.36 8.24
CA TYR A 394 56.96 1.25 9.41
C TYR A 394 56.63 0.49 10.69
N LEU A 395 55.57 -0.32 10.74
CA LEU A 395 55.22 -1.12 11.92
C LEU A 395 56.29 -2.17 12.24
N VAL A 396 56.86 -2.83 11.23
CA VAL A 396 57.98 -3.77 11.39
C VAL A 396 59.27 -3.07 11.83
N TYR A 397 59.58 -1.88 11.30
CA TYR A 397 60.74 -1.07 11.70
C TYR A 397 60.56 -0.45 13.08
N PHE A 398 59.34 -0.04 13.43
CA PHE A 398 58.99 0.54 14.72
C PHE A 398 59.14 -0.51 15.82
N ASP A 399 58.74 -1.76 15.58
CA ASP A 399 58.97 -2.87 16.52
C ASP A 399 60.46 -3.28 16.61
N ILE A 400 61.22 -3.24 15.51
CA ILE A 400 62.68 -3.45 15.53
C ILE A 400 63.42 -2.32 16.28
N ILE A 401 62.95 -1.06 16.14
CA ILE A 401 63.47 0.11 16.86
C ILE A 401 63.04 0.06 18.34
N PHE A 402 61.84 -0.41 18.67
CA PHE A 402 61.36 -0.54 20.06
C PHE A 402 62.14 -1.64 20.82
N ILE A 403 62.55 -2.71 20.12
CA ILE A 403 63.43 -3.75 20.65
C ILE A 403 64.88 -3.29 20.78
N LYS A 404 65.36 -2.38 19.90
CA LYS A 404 66.69 -1.74 20.04
C LYS A 404 66.73 -0.65 21.11
N LEU A 405 65.65 0.11 21.32
CA LEU A 405 65.59 1.20 22.30
C LEU A 405 65.38 0.71 23.74
N LYS A 406 64.69 -0.42 23.95
CA LYS A 406 64.61 -1.06 25.29
C LYS A 406 65.91 -1.71 25.78
N ILE A 407 66.89 -1.92 24.90
CA ILE A 407 68.23 -2.40 25.26
C ILE A 407 69.19 -1.21 25.54
N ILE A 408 68.88 -0.02 25.02
CA ILE A 408 69.66 1.21 25.22
C ILE A 408 69.17 2.03 26.44
N ASP A 409 67.88 1.97 26.78
CA ASP A 409 67.31 2.61 27.98
C ASP A 409 67.65 1.90 29.30
N ILE A 410 68.34 0.75 29.24
CA ILE A 410 69.01 0.12 30.40
C ILE A 410 70.39 0.78 30.67
N MET A 411 70.88 1.68 29.80
CA MET A 411 72.22 2.29 29.92
C MET A 411 72.25 3.82 30.09
N ALA A 412 71.13 4.54 30.15
CA ALA A 412 71.14 6.01 30.26
C ALA A 412 70.27 6.54 31.42
N MET A 413 70.71 6.26 32.65
CA MET A 413 70.45 7.17 33.77
C MET A 413 71.13 8.52 33.49
N ASN A 414 70.39 9.63 33.61
CA ASN A 414 70.80 10.93 34.20
C ASN A 414 70.14 12.13 33.50
N GLY A 415 69.41 12.95 34.30
CA GLY A 415 69.42 14.42 34.13
C GLY A 415 68.13 15.12 33.67
N HIS A 416 67.45 15.74 34.63
CA HIS A 416 66.85 17.09 34.63
C HIS A 416 65.89 17.61 33.52
N THR A 417 64.66 17.96 33.97
CA THR A 417 63.77 19.07 33.52
C THR A 417 64.51 20.43 33.41
N PRO A 418 64.05 21.53 32.71
CA PRO A 418 62.67 22.09 32.78
C PRO A 418 62.17 23.12 31.68
N LEU A 419 60.91 23.61 31.83
CA LEU A 419 60.32 24.94 31.42
C LEU A 419 60.19 25.27 29.90
N MET A 420 59.28 26.12 29.35
CA MET A 420 58.30 27.11 29.83
C MET A 420 57.36 27.56 28.67
N LYS A 421 56.10 27.96 29.01
CA LYS A 421 55.30 29.15 28.57
C LYS A 421 55.08 29.43 27.06
N GLN A 422 54.01 30.09 26.57
CA GLN A 422 52.99 31.01 27.12
C GLN A 422 51.86 31.12 26.05
N SER A 423 50.58 31.11 26.43
CA SER A 423 49.62 32.26 26.44
C SER A 423 49.31 32.90 25.07
N SER A 424 48.08 33.29 24.72
CA SER A 424 47.05 33.93 25.54
C SER A 424 45.72 34.10 24.78
N LYS A 425 44.59 33.96 25.52
CA LYS A 425 43.43 34.88 25.69
C LYS A 425 42.67 35.39 24.44
N SER A 426 41.37 35.71 24.44
CA SER A 426 40.17 35.67 25.32
C SER A 426 39.11 36.49 24.53
N THR A 427 37.82 36.17 24.51
CA THR A 427 36.73 36.78 25.33
C THR A 427 35.42 36.04 24.99
N ALA A 428 34.69 35.40 25.93
CA ALA A 428 33.84 35.90 27.03
C ALA A 428 32.58 36.65 26.53
N ILE A 429 31.40 35.98 26.47
CA ILE A 429 30.37 35.72 27.52
C ILE A 429 29.33 36.85 27.60
N VAL A 430 28.05 36.48 27.48
CA VAL A 430 26.99 36.89 28.43
C VAL A 430 26.03 35.70 28.62
N GLU A 431 26.05 35.12 29.82
CA GLU A 431 25.08 34.15 30.36
C GLU A 431 23.84 34.87 30.91
N VAL A 432 22.67 34.23 30.81
CA VAL A 432 21.53 34.47 31.69
C VAL A 432 21.08 33.12 32.26
N ASN A 433 20.99 33.07 33.58
CA ASN A 433 20.82 31.89 34.42
C ASN A 433 19.43 31.22 34.35
N SER A 434 19.48 29.89 34.31
CA SER A 434 18.67 28.88 35.03
C SER A 434 17.14 29.03 35.11
N LEU A 435 16.43 28.04 34.55
CA LEU A 435 15.48 27.17 35.26
C LEU A 435 15.49 25.79 34.56
N SER A 436 15.49 24.74 35.36
CA SER A 436 15.83 23.34 35.06
C SER A 436 14.97 22.67 33.99
N GLU A 437 15.61 22.18 32.92
CA GLU A 437 15.09 21.09 32.08
C GLU A 437 15.42 19.76 32.76
N ASP A 438 14.41 19.11 33.33
CA ASP A 438 14.48 17.70 33.68
C ASP A 438 14.57 16.87 32.40
N ASN A 439 15.80 16.48 32.05
CA ASN A 439 16.07 15.43 31.08
C ASN A 439 15.62 14.08 31.65
N GLN A 440 14.33 13.77 31.54
CA GLN A 440 13.88 12.38 31.56
C GLN A 440 14.19 11.76 30.20
N HIS A 441 15.07 10.76 30.19
CA HIS A 441 15.17 9.79 29.10
C HIS A 441 13.82 9.08 28.96
N ILE A 442 12.97 9.57 28.05
CA ILE A 442 11.70 8.93 27.73
C ILE A 442 12.00 7.66 26.94
N ASN A 443 11.55 6.52 27.46
CA ASN A 443 11.63 5.23 26.78
C ASN A 443 10.57 5.22 25.67
N PRO A 444 10.89 4.87 24.41
CA PRO A 444 9.90 4.82 23.33
C PRO A 444 8.70 3.91 23.62
N ALA A 445 8.85 2.93 24.53
CA ALA A 445 7.78 2.07 25.02
C ALA A 445 6.66 2.84 25.78
N ASP A 446 6.96 3.99 26.38
CA ASP A 446 5.98 4.79 27.12
C ASP A 446 4.97 5.51 26.20
N HIS A 447 5.21 5.53 24.88
CA HIS A 447 4.31 6.12 23.88
C HIS A 447 3.32 5.14 23.24
N TYR A 448 3.42 3.83 23.51
CA TYR A 448 2.63 2.82 22.82
C TYR A 448 1.73 2.02 23.78
N GLY A 449 0.49 2.49 23.94
CA GLY A 449 -0.63 1.63 24.31
C GLY A 449 -0.63 1.04 25.73
N VAL A 450 0.00 1.69 26.70
CA VAL A 450 -0.20 1.40 28.13
C VAL A 450 -1.11 2.49 28.69
N THR A 451 -2.12 2.06 29.46
CA THR A 451 -3.13 2.86 30.17
C THR A 451 -2.76 4.32 30.34
N SER A 452 -3.50 5.22 29.68
CA SER A 452 -3.34 6.64 29.88
C SER A 452 -3.51 6.97 31.37
N ASP A 453 -2.51 7.59 32.00
CA ASP A 453 -2.57 8.12 33.39
C ASP A 453 -3.65 9.21 33.59
N TYR A 454 -4.52 9.40 32.59
CA TYR A 454 -5.61 10.34 32.57
C TYR A 454 -6.84 9.72 33.25
N SER A 455 -7.09 10.16 34.48
CA SER A 455 -8.40 10.00 35.13
C SER A 455 -9.23 11.26 34.92
N ILE A 456 -10.47 11.12 34.45
CA ILE A 456 -11.40 12.24 34.28
C ILE A 456 -12.38 12.27 35.44
N CYS A 457 -12.54 13.45 36.03
CA CYS A 457 -13.60 13.74 36.99
C CYS A 457 -14.30 15.02 36.54
N VAL A 458 -15.60 14.93 36.29
CA VAL A 458 -16.43 16.10 35.96
C VAL A 458 -17.03 16.64 37.26
N ASP A 459 -16.57 17.81 37.68
CA ASP A 459 -17.16 18.54 38.81
C ASP A 459 -18.43 19.27 38.33
N SER A 460 -19.58 18.65 38.57
CA SER A 460 -20.89 19.16 38.13
C SER A 460 -22.00 18.68 39.05
N ASN A 461 -22.93 19.57 39.42
CA ASN A 461 -24.15 19.20 40.16
C ASN A 461 -25.06 18.23 39.39
N ASN A 462 -24.86 18.11 38.07
CA ASN A 462 -25.62 17.21 37.22
C ASN A 462 -24.95 15.84 37.05
N THR A 463 -23.76 15.63 37.62
CA THR A 463 -23.01 14.37 37.48
C THR A 463 -22.65 13.82 38.85
N THR A 464 -22.82 12.52 39.03
CA THR A 464 -22.42 11.83 40.27
C THR A 464 -21.60 10.61 39.94
N TYR A 465 -20.43 10.52 40.57
CA TYR A 465 -19.53 9.38 40.47
C TYR A 465 -19.65 8.55 41.75
N SER A 466 -20.11 7.32 41.60
CA SER A 466 -20.07 6.29 42.65
C SER A 466 -19.12 5.18 42.24
N ASP A 467 -18.79 4.24 43.13
CA ASP A 467 -17.95 3.10 42.78
C ASP A 467 -18.57 2.23 41.67
N GLU A 468 -19.91 2.17 41.61
CA GLU A 468 -20.62 1.32 40.64
C GLU A 468 -21.03 2.06 39.37
N PHE A 469 -21.48 3.31 39.48
CA PHE A 469 -22.10 4.06 38.38
C PHE A 469 -21.56 5.48 38.21
N ILE A 470 -21.57 5.94 36.96
CA ILE A 470 -21.56 7.35 36.57
C ILE A 470 -22.99 7.72 36.21
N GLU A 471 -23.59 8.66 36.92
CA GLU A 471 -24.92 9.18 36.64
C GLU A 471 -24.83 10.61 36.15
N SER A 472 -25.52 10.92 35.05
CA SER A 472 -25.48 12.24 34.41
C SER A 472 -26.87 12.70 34.01
N LYS A 473 -27.27 13.89 34.47
CA LYS A 473 -28.47 14.59 34.03
C LYS A 473 -28.13 15.46 32.83
N TYR A 474 -28.80 15.21 31.72
CA TYR A 474 -28.57 15.90 30.45
C TYR A 474 -29.87 16.45 29.88
N ILE A 475 -29.81 17.70 29.41
CA ILE A 475 -30.94 18.35 28.74
C ILE A 475 -30.67 18.30 27.24
N TYR A 476 -31.41 17.45 26.54
CA TYR A 476 -31.38 17.35 25.09
C TYR A 476 -32.26 18.43 24.48
N GLU A 477 -31.64 19.38 23.77
CA GLU A 477 -32.35 20.44 23.06
C GLU A 477 -32.53 20.06 21.59
N MET A 478 -33.77 20.09 21.10
CA MET A 478 -34.10 19.75 19.72
C MET A 478 -35.15 20.71 19.17
N ASN A 479 -34.93 21.18 17.95
CA ASN A 479 -35.92 21.97 17.23
C ASN A 479 -36.97 21.07 16.61
N HIS A 480 -38.25 21.34 16.90
CA HIS A 480 -39.37 20.82 16.13
C HIS A 480 -39.69 21.80 15.00
N CYS A 481 -39.73 21.32 13.76
CA CYS A 481 -39.90 22.18 12.60
C CYS A 481 -41.16 21.78 11.83
N GLU A 482 -42.02 22.76 11.54
CA GLU A 482 -43.16 22.62 10.64
C GLU A 482 -42.93 23.46 9.37
N VAL A 483 -43.20 22.87 8.21
CA VAL A 483 -42.99 23.52 6.91
C VAL A 483 -44.33 23.70 6.22
N ASP A 484 -44.77 24.95 6.06
CA ASP A 484 -45.90 25.27 5.20
C ASP A 484 -45.42 25.37 3.75
N HIS A 485 -45.67 24.32 2.97
CA HIS A 485 -45.26 24.25 1.56
C HIS A 485 -45.99 25.26 0.66
N ARG A 486 -47.13 25.82 1.07
CA ARG A 486 -47.87 26.84 0.29
C ARG A 486 -47.23 28.21 0.46
N THR A 487 -46.92 28.60 1.69
CA THR A 487 -46.32 29.91 2.00
C THR A 487 -44.79 29.89 1.98
N LYS A 488 -44.17 28.71 1.93
CA LYS A 488 -42.72 28.46 2.11
C LYS A 488 -42.20 28.95 3.47
N ARG A 489 -43.08 29.10 4.46
CA ARG A 489 -42.69 29.46 5.83
C ARG A 489 -42.24 28.20 6.57
N VAL A 490 -41.15 28.33 7.33
CA VAL A 490 -40.69 27.32 8.28
C VAL A 490 -40.91 27.86 9.68
N GLU A 491 -41.70 27.16 10.48
CA GLU A 491 -41.88 27.43 11.90
C GLU A 491 -40.95 26.52 12.70
N ILE A 492 -40.16 27.11 13.60
CA ILE A 492 -39.16 26.40 14.40
C ILE A 492 -39.52 26.58 15.87
N ILE A 493 -39.79 25.47 16.56
CA ILE A 493 -40.18 25.42 17.97
C ILE A 493 -39.09 24.67 18.75
N PRO A 494 -38.18 25.37 19.44
CA PRO A 494 -37.18 24.74 20.28
C PRO A 494 -37.84 24.00 21.45
N ARG A 495 -37.47 22.73 21.67
CA ARG A 495 -37.93 21.90 22.78
C ARG A 495 -36.76 21.35 23.57
N LYS A 496 -36.99 21.04 24.84
CA LYS A 496 -36.02 20.46 25.76
C LYS A 496 -36.55 19.15 26.34
N TYR A 497 -35.70 18.14 26.39
CA TYR A 497 -36.02 16.81 26.90
C TYR A 497 -34.97 16.42 27.93
N GLN A 498 -35.38 16.06 29.14
CA GLN A 498 -34.45 15.67 30.18
C GLN A 498 -34.19 14.17 30.12
N TYR A 499 -32.91 13.81 30.09
CA TYR A 499 -32.40 12.45 30.20
C TYR A 499 -31.57 12.32 31.46
N ASN A 500 -31.72 11.21 32.17
CA ASN A 500 -30.83 10.82 33.25
C ASN A 500 -30.11 9.55 32.79
N PHE A 501 -28.86 9.68 32.35
CA PHE A 501 -28.00 8.57 31.97
C PHE A 501 -27.39 7.92 33.19
N ARG A 502 -27.22 6.60 33.14
CA ARG A 502 -26.49 5.80 34.13
C ARG A 502 -25.59 4.83 33.40
N THR A 503 -24.28 4.95 33.62
CA THR A 503 -23.25 4.11 33.03
C THR A 503 -22.60 3.26 34.12
N LYS A 504 -22.67 1.94 34.01
CA LYS A 504 -21.95 1.04 34.93
C LYS A 504 -20.45 1.14 34.69
N ARG A 505 -19.66 1.36 35.75
CA ARG A 505 -18.21 1.58 35.67
C ARG A 505 -17.41 0.30 35.49
N GLN A 506 -17.87 -0.81 36.08
CA GLN A 506 -17.23 -2.10 35.95
C GLN A 506 -17.36 -2.60 34.51
N VAL A 507 -16.22 -2.69 33.82
CA VAL A 507 -16.11 -3.28 32.47
C VAL A 507 -16.31 -4.78 32.56
N LYS A 508 -17.16 -5.34 31.71
CA LYS A 508 -17.45 -6.78 31.70
C LYS A 508 -16.28 -7.56 31.10
N ARG A 509 -15.97 -8.72 31.68
CA ARG A 509 -15.06 -9.66 31.01
C ARG A 509 -15.71 -10.19 29.73
N THR A 510 -15.18 -9.77 28.59
CA THR A 510 -15.84 -9.89 27.30
C THR A 510 -15.08 -10.82 26.37
N GLY A 511 -15.80 -11.78 25.80
CA GLY A 511 -15.32 -12.58 24.69
C GLY A 511 -15.89 -12.11 23.35
N VAL A 512 -15.11 -12.30 22.29
CA VAL A 512 -15.54 -12.02 20.92
C VAL A 512 -15.43 -13.30 20.11
N MET A 513 -16.54 -13.73 19.52
CA MET A 513 -16.58 -14.87 18.61
C MET A 513 -16.73 -14.39 17.17
N LEU A 514 -15.70 -14.61 16.36
CA LEU A 514 -15.65 -14.18 14.96
C LEU A 514 -16.15 -15.28 14.04
N VAL A 515 -17.14 -14.97 13.19
CA VAL A 515 -17.44 -15.83 12.04
C VAL A 515 -16.48 -15.45 10.92
N GLY A 516 -15.68 -16.40 10.44
CA GLY A 516 -14.55 -16.14 9.54
C GLY A 516 -13.24 -15.85 10.27
N TRP A 517 -13.01 -16.47 11.43
CA TRP A 517 -11.85 -16.20 12.29
C TRP A 517 -10.50 -16.47 11.60
N GLY A 518 -10.43 -17.49 10.73
CA GLY A 518 -9.25 -17.83 9.92
C GLY A 518 -9.10 -17.01 8.64
N GLY A 519 -9.96 -16.01 8.43
CA GLY A 519 -9.87 -15.01 7.36
C GLY A 519 -8.77 -13.98 7.60
N ASN A 520 -8.60 -13.06 6.63
CA ASN A 520 -7.59 -12.01 6.71
C ASN A 520 -7.83 -11.10 7.93
N ASN A 521 -9.06 -10.61 8.11
CA ASN A 521 -9.41 -9.75 9.25
C ASN A 521 -9.32 -10.50 10.59
N GLY A 522 -9.84 -11.73 10.67
CA GLY A 522 -9.84 -12.49 11.93
C GLY A 522 -8.43 -12.82 12.43
N THR A 523 -7.54 -13.25 11.54
CA THR A 523 -6.13 -13.51 11.87
C THR A 523 -5.36 -12.23 12.21
N THR A 524 -5.64 -11.13 11.49
CA THR A 524 -5.02 -9.81 11.76
C THR A 524 -5.47 -9.23 13.10
N PHE A 525 -6.77 -9.23 13.38
CA PHE A 525 -7.33 -8.81 14.67
C PHE A 525 -6.72 -9.60 15.83
N THR A 526 -6.66 -10.93 15.72
CA THR A 526 -6.10 -11.78 16.78
C THR A 526 -4.60 -11.57 16.96
N GLY A 527 -3.84 -11.54 15.86
CA GLY A 527 -2.40 -11.32 15.91
C GLY A 527 -2.03 -9.94 16.45
N ALA A 528 -2.77 -8.90 16.06
CA ALA A 528 -2.56 -7.53 16.56
C ALA A 528 -2.86 -7.42 18.05
N THR A 529 -3.92 -8.07 18.54
CA THR A 529 -4.24 -8.08 19.97
C THR A 529 -3.17 -8.79 20.80
N ILE A 530 -2.68 -9.94 20.34
CA ILE A 530 -1.59 -10.65 21.00
C ILE A 530 -0.30 -9.82 20.98
N ALA A 531 0.04 -9.23 19.83
CA ALA A 531 1.24 -8.41 19.70
C ALA A 531 1.22 -7.20 20.65
N ASN A 532 0.09 -6.49 20.77
CA ASN A 532 -0.06 -5.36 21.69
C ASN A 532 -0.07 -5.78 23.16
N ARG A 533 -0.80 -6.85 23.51
CA ARG A 533 -0.85 -7.36 24.90
C ARG A 533 0.53 -7.79 25.39
N ASP A 534 1.26 -8.51 24.55
CA ASP A 534 2.54 -9.13 24.91
C ASP A 534 3.74 -8.24 24.49
N GLN A 535 3.48 -7.00 24.04
CA GLN A 535 4.46 -5.98 23.64
C GLN A 535 5.53 -6.52 22.65
N ILE A 536 5.07 -7.27 21.66
CA ILE A 536 5.93 -7.96 20.69
C ILE A 536 6.43 -6.97 19.63
N THR A 537 7.69 -6.57 19.73
CA THR A 537 8.38 -5.76 18.71
C THR A 537 8.83 -6.61 17.53
N TRP A 538 9.06 -6.03 16.36
CA TRP A 538 9.66 -6.74 15.22
C TRP A 538 10.52 -5.84 14.35
N MET A 539 11.48 -6.42 13.64
CA MET A 539 12.37 -5.65 12.75
C MET A 539 11.74 -5.46 11.38
N ARG A 540 11.77 -4.22 10.88
CA ARG A 540 11.63 -3.87 9.46
C ARG A 540 12.95 -3.32 8.93
N LYS A 541 13.00 -3.01 7.63
CA LYS A 541 14.16 -2.38 7.00
C LYS A 541 14.48 -1.01 7.59
N GLU A 542 13.45 -0.34 8.09
CA GLU A 542 13.51 0.99 8.71
C GLU A 542 13.93 0.93 10.19
N GLY A 543 14.01 -0.25 10.78
CA GLY A 543 14.37 -0.45 12.19
C GLY A 543 13.32 -1.25 12.96
N GLU A 544 13.48 -1.27 14.28
CA GLU A 544 12.54 -1.93 15.20
C GLU A 544 11.17 -1.22 15.18
N GLN A 545 10.11 -2.01 15.15
CA GLN A 545 8.72 -1.56 15.17
C GLN A 545 8.05 -2.05 16.44
N PHE A 546 7.12 -1.24 16.95
CA PHE A 546 6.34 -1.51 18.15
C PHE A 546 4.88 -1.78 17.79
N PRO A 547 4.22 -2.71 18.48
CA PRO A 547 2.79 -2.95 18.28
C PRO A 547 2.00 -1.70 18.73
N ASN A 548 0.92 -1.41 18.03
CA ASN A 548 0.01 -0.32 18.36
C ASN A 548 -1.41 -0.63 17.85
N TYR A 549 -2.36 0.26 18.17
CA TYR A 549 -3.75 0.22 17.72
C TYR A 549 -4.10 1.40 16.80
N TYR A 550 -3.17 1.85 15.96
CA TYR A 550 -3.46 2.92 15.01
C TYR A 550 -4.63 2.58 14.08
N GLY A 551 -5.44 3.59 13.78
CA GLY A 551 -6.65 3.45 12.97
C GLY A 551 -7.90 3.10 13.78
N SER A 552 -7.77 2.78 15.07
CA SER A 552 -8.90 2.62 15.99
C SER A 552 -9.36 3.99 16.50
N LEU A 553 -10.64 4.28 16.37
CA LEU A 553 -11.30 5.43 16.97
C LEU A 553 -11.09 5.44 18.48
N THR A 554 -11.38 4.33 19.14
CA THR A 554 -11.38 4.25 20.60
C THR A 554 -9.98 4.32 21.21
N GLN A 555 -8.97 3.75 20.54
CA GLN A 555 -7.61 3.63 21.09
C GLN A 555 -6.62 4.68 20.61
N SER A 556 -6.84 5.29 19.44
CA SER A 556 -5.85 6.16 18.79
C SER A 556 -6.36 7.56 18.42
N THR A 557 -7.51 7.97 18.95
CA THR A 557 -8.05 9.32 18.76
C THR A 557 -8.23 10.06 20.07
N THR A 558 -8.38 11.37 19.97
CA THR A 558 -8.64 12.26 21.09
C THR A 558 -9.95 13.02 20.86
N ILE A 559 -10.53 13.51 21.95
CA ILE A 559 -11.65 14.45 21.91
C ILE A 559 -11.25 15.74 22.62
N ARG A 560 -11.78 16.86 22.14
CA ARG A 560 -11.69 18.15 22.82
C ARG A 560 -12.73 18.19 23.95
N ILE A 561 -12.32 18.62 25.14
CA ILE A 561 -13.21 18.78 26.30
C ILE A 561 -13.37 20.23 26.76
N GLY A 562 -12.58 21.14 26.22
CA GLY A 562 -12.67 22.56 26.56
C GLY A 562 -11.33 23.27 26.38
N SER A 563 -11.15 24.34 27.15
CA SER A 563 -9.95 25.18 27.14
C SER A 563 -9.43 25.36 28.57
N ASN A 564 -8.12 25.45 28.75
CA ASN A 564 -7.51 25.72 30.05
C ASN A 564 -7.56 27.23 30.40
N ASN A 565 -7.02 27.62 31.55
CA ASN A 565 -6.98 29.03 32.00
C ASN A 565 -6.20 29.97 31.06
N GLU A 566 -5.34 29.44 30.19
CA GLU A 566 -4.61 30.19 29.17
C GLU A 566 -5.39 30.30 27.85
N GLY A 567 -6.58 29.70 27.77
CA GLY A 567 -7.38 29.63 26.55
C GLY A 567 -6.86 28.61 25.53
N LYS A 568 -5.95 27.70 25.92
CA LYS A 568 -5.48 26.61 25.06
C LYS A 568 -6.45 25.44 25.12
N GLU A 569 -6.73 24.83 23.97
CA GLU A 569 -7.60 23.66 23.87
C GLU A 569 -7.01 22.46 24.63
N VAL A 570 -7.87 21.77 25.36
CA VAL A 570 -7.54 20.55 26.11
C VAL A 570 -8.20 19.37 25.42
N HIS A 571 -7.36 18.41 25.03
CA HIS A 571 -7.76 17.16 24.42
C HIS A 571 -7.40 15.99 25.33
N ILE A 572 -8.23 14.96 25.31
CA ILE A 572 -8.07 13.72 26.08
C ILE A 572 -8.19 12.51 25.15
N PRO A 573 -7.59 11.35 25.47
CA PRO A 573 -7.82 10.13 24.71
C PRO A 573 -9.29 9.70 24.74
N PHE A 574 -9.82 9.22 23.61
CA PHE A 574 -11.24 8.88 23.47
C PHE A 574 -11.72 7.85 24.52
N ASN A 575 -10.92 6.84 24.80
CA ASN A 575 -11.23 5.79 25.77
C ASN A 575 -11.25 6.25 27.25
N THR A 576 -10.96 7.52 27.54
CA THR A 576 -11.00 8.07 28.91
C THR A 576 -12.34 8.72 29.26
N ILE A 577 -13.19 9.01 28.27
CA ILE A 577 -14.51 9.67 28.46
C ILE A 577 -15.38 8.88 29.44
N LEU A 578 -15.39 7.56 29.28
CA LEU A 578 -16.05 6.58 30.14
C LEU A 578 -15.15 5.35 30.26
N PRO A 579 -15.27 4.54 31.33
CA PRO A 579 -14.56 3.27 31.40
C PRO A 579 -14.91 2.35 30.21
N MET A 580 -13.92 1.99 29.39
CA MET A 580 -14.07 1.15 28.20
C MET A 580 -13.26 -0.13 28.32
N LEU A 581 -13.72 -1.19 27.66
CA LEU A 581 -12.96 -2.41 27.44
C LEU A 581 -11.65 -2.10 26.71
N HIS A 582 -10.53 -2.55 27.25
CA HIS A 582 -9.25 -2.47 26.56
C HIS A 582 -9.11 -3.65 25.59
N PRO A 583 -8.61 -3.46 24.34
CA PRO A 583 -8.55 -4.55 23.38
C PRO A 583 -7.66 -5.74 23.82
N ASN A 584 -6.64 -5.49 24.64
CA ASN A 584 -5.78 -6.54 25.22
C ASN A 584 -6.54 -7.54 26.11
N ASP A 585 -7.69 -7.14 26.67
CA ASP A 585 -8.48 -7.96 27.61
C ASP A 585 -9.54 -8.80 26.89
N ILE A 586 -9.67 -8.65 25.56
CA ILE A 586 -10.63 -9.40 24.76
C ILE A 586 -10.20 -10.85 24.65
N VAL A 587 -11.09 -11.78 25.04
CA VAL A 587 -10.91 -13.21 24.77
C VAL A 587 -11.47 -13.53 23.38
N ILE A 588 -10.62 -13.98 22.46
CA ILE A 588 -10.99 -14.14 21.05
C ILE A 588 -11.17 -15.62 20.72
N GLY A 589 -12.29 -15.95 20.08
CA GLY A 589 -12.62 -17.26 19.52
C GLY A 589 -13.40 -17.11 18.22
N GLY A 590 -13.90 -18.21 17.68
CA GLY A 590 -14.81 -18.15 16.53
C GLY A 590 -14.77 -19.37 15.63
N TRP A 591 -15.40 -19.20 14.47
CA TRP A 591 -15.64 -20.24 13.48
C TRP A 591 -14.98 -19.88 12.16
N ASP A 592 -14.61 -20.89 11.37
CA ASP A 592 -14.24 -20.71 9.97
C ASP A 592 -14.54 -22.00 9.22
N ILE A 593 -15.02 -21.88 7.98
CA ILE A 593 -15.23 -23.03 7.09
C ILE A 593 -13.89 -23.72 6.73
N ASN A 594 -12.76 -23.07 7.00
CA ASN A 594 -11.43 -23.61 6.85
C ASN A 594 -10.75 -23.90 8.21
N GLY A 595 -10.26 -25.12 8.38
CA GLY A 595 -9.79 -25.66 9.66
C GLY A 595 -8.32 -25.43 9.97
N VAL A 596 -7.60 -24.65 9.17
CA VAL A 596 -6.19 -24.33 9.49
C VAL A 596 -6.11 -23.48 10.75
N ASN A 597 -5.01 -23.63 11.51
CA ASN A 597 -4.75 -22.77 12.66
C ASN A 597 -4.51 -21.30 12.22
N LEU A 598 -4.57 -20.37 13.18
CA LEU A 598 -4.45 -18.94 12.85
C LEU A 598 -3.05 -18.53 12.37
N TYR A 599 -1.99 -19.27 12.67
CA TYR A 599 -0.66 -18.98 12.09
C TYR A 599 -0.64 -19.28 10.58
N GLU A 600 -1.18 -20.41 10.15
CA GLU A 600 -1.31 -20.72 8.72
C GLU A 600 -2.33 -19.79 8.04
N GLY A 601 -3.40 -19.42 8.73
CA GLY A 601 -4.33 -18.37 8.28
C GLY A 601 -3.65 -17.01 8.09
N MET A 602 -2.80 -16.60 9.04
CA MET A 602 -2.01 -15.36 9.00
C MET A 602 -1.00 -15.35 7.83
N LYS A 603 -0.29 -16.47 7.62
CA LYS A 603 0.59 -16.66 6.45
C LYS A 603 -0.18 -16.53 5.14
N ARG A 604 -1.34 -17.20 5.04
CA ARG A 604 -2.22 -17.12 3.87
C ARG A 604 -2.71 -15.69 3.63
N ALA A 605 -3.03 -14.95 4.68
CA ALA A 605 -3.51 -13.57 4.58
C ALA A 605 -2.45 -12.61 4.01
N CYS A 606 -1.16 -12.87 4.25
CA CYS A 606 -0.05 -12.03 3.79
C CYS A 606 -0.16 -10.56 4.23
N VAL A 607 -0.62 -10.31 5.47
CA VAL A 607 -0.86 -8.96 6.01
C VAL A 607 0.33 -8.47 6.85
N PHE A 608 0.71 -9.22 7.89
CA PHE A 608 1.82 -8.83 8.76
C PHE A 608 3.18 -9.05 8.11
N ASP A 609 4.18 -8.30 8.56
CA ASP A 609 5.57 -8.57 8.18
C ASP A 609 5.99 -9.96 8.64
N TYR A 610 6.85 -10.59 7.85
CA TYR A 610 7.36 -11.92 8.14
C TYR A 610 7.98 -12.04 9.55
N ALA A 611 8.76 -11.04 9.98
CA ALA A 611 9.38 -11.04 11.30
C ALA A 611 8.35 -11.08 12.44
N LEU A 612 7.23 -10.36 12.31
CA LEU A 612 6.13 -10.39 13.27
C LEU A 612 5.41 -11.75 13.22
N GLN A 613 5.19 -12.30 12.02
CA GLN A 613 4.56 -13.62 11.86
C GLN A 613 5.34 -14.71 12.60
N GLU A 614 6.67 -14.72 12.48
CA GLU A 614 7.51 -15.72 13.17
C GLU A 614 7.46 -15.55 14.70
N LYS A 615 7.44 -14.31 15.20
CA LYS A 615 7.28 -14.07 16.64
C LYS A 615 5.89 -14.47 17.16
N LEU A 616 4.84 -14.28 16.36
CA LEU A 616 3.47 -14.67 16.71
C LEU A 616 3.19 -16.17 16.58
N LYS A 617 4.03 -16.91 15.84
CA LYS A 617 3.87 -18.33 15.55
C LYS A 617 3.55 -19.21 16.77
N PRO A 618 4.28 -19.12 17.91
CA PRO A 618 4.04 -20.02 19.04
C PRO A 618 2.64 -19.88 19.64
N MET A 619 2.07 -18.66 19.58
CA MET A 619 0.76 -18.34 20.11
C MET A 619 -0.34 -18.62 19.09
N MET A 620 -0.18 -18.14 17.85
CA MET A 620 -1.17 -18.26 16.78
C MET A 620 -1.36 -19.70 16.29
N SER A 621 -0.34 -20.57 16.39
CA SER A 621 -0.44 -21.97 15.98
C SER A 621 -1.33 -22.80 16.89
N GLN A 622 -1.54 -22.37 18.13
CA GLN A 622 -2.38 -23.06 19.12
C GLN A 622 -3.87 -22.72 18.95
N LEU A 623 -4.18 -21.67 18.20
CA LEU A 623 -5.54 -21.18 17.99
C LEU A 623 -6.11 -21.78 16.71
N LYS A 624 -7.22 -22.52 16.83
CA LYS A 624 -7.91 -23.18 15.72
C LYS A 624 -9.38 -22.74 15.68
N PRO A 625 -9.92 -22.36 14.49
CA PRO A 625 -11.34 -22.09 14.36
C PRO A 625 -12.21 -23.31 14.64
N LEU A 626 -13.37 -23.07 15.26
CA LEU A 626 -14.44 -24.06 15.35
C LEU A 626 -15.03 -24.34 13.94
N PRO A 627 -15.58 -25.54 13.70
CA PRO A 627 -16.28 -25.85 12.45
C PRO A 627 -17.46 -24.91 12.22
N SER A 628 -17.64 -24.43 10.99
CA SER A 628 -18.70 -23.46 10.65
C SER A 628 -19.82 -24.08 9.81
N ILE A 629 -20.96 -23.39 9.75
CA ILE A 629 -22.01 -23.62 8.76
C ILE A 629 -21.48 -23.24 7.37
N TYR A 630 -21.75 -24.05 6.35
CA TYR A 630 -21.45 -23.77 4.95
C TYR A 630 -22.62 -24.15 4.05
N TYR A 631 -23.29 -23.15 3.50
CA TYR A 631 -24.31 -23.29 2.46
C TYR A 631 -23.73 -22.74 1.14
N PRO A 632 -23.37 -23.61 0.17
CA PRO A 632 -22.59 -23.22 -1.01
C PRO A 632 -23.22 -22.13 -1.88
N ASP A 633 -24.55 -22.01 -1.87
CA ASP A 633 -25.33 -21.09 -2.69
C ASP A 633 -25.29 -19.63 -2.20
N PHE A 634 -24.87 -19.38 -0.96
CA PHE A 634 -24.81 -18.03 -0.40
C PHE A 634 -23.50 -17.30 -0.69
N ILE A 635 -22.40 -18.01 -0.92
CA ILE A 635 -21.08 -17.42 -1.22
C ILE A 635 -20.59 -17.85 -2.61
N ALA A 636 -19.46 -17.31 -3.06
CA ALA A 636 -18.94 -17.66 -4.38
C ALA A 636 -18.56 -19.15 -4.46
N ALA A 637 -18.92 -19.83 -5.55
CA ALA A 637 -18.56 -21.25 -5.76
C ALA A 637 -17.04 -21.52 -5.67
N ASN A 638 -16.21 -20.51 -5.94
CA ASN A 638 -14.75 -20.59 -5.82
C ASN A 638 -14.21 -20.70 -4.38
N GLN A 639 -15.10 -20.81 -3.39
CA GLN A 639 -14.80 -21.08 -1.98
C GLN A 639 -14.95 -22.56 -1.61
N GLU A 640 -15.45 -23.41 -2.51
CA GLU A 640 -15.66 -24.85 -2.27
C GLU A 640 -14.38 -25.54 -1.78
N ASP A 641 -13.26 -25.35 -2.48
CA ASP A 641 -11.96 -25.93 -2.10
C ASP A 641 -11.44 -25.49 -0.72
N ARG A 642 -11.98 -24.40 -0.17
CA ARG A 642 -11.58 -23.86 1.14
C ARG A 642 -12.37 -24.50 2.30
N ALA A 643 -13.55 -25.06 2.01
CA ALA A 643 -14.50 -25.54 2.99
C ALA A 643 -14.15 -26.97 3.47
N ASP A 644 -13.26 -27.09 4.46
CA ASP A 644 -12.81 -28.37 5.04
C ASP A 644 -13.13 -28.54 6.54
N ASN A 645 -13.74 -27.52 7.18
CA ASN A 645 -14.03 -27.46 8.60
C ASN A 645 -15.49 -27.09 8.84
N LEU A 646 -16.35 -28.07 8.59
CA LEU A 646 -17.80 -27.88 8.55
C LEU A 646 -18.49 -28.59 9.70
N ILE A 647 -19.56 -27.99 10.19
CA ILE A 647 -20.50 -28.68 11.10
C ILE A 647 -21.06 -29.91 10.36
N PRO A 648 -21.25 -31.07 11.04
CA PRO A 648 -21.84 -32.24 10.42
C PRO A 648 -23.18 -31.90 9.74
N LYS A 649 -23.37 -32.41 8.53
CA LYS A 649 -24.56 -32.11 7.72
C LYS A 649 -25.84 -32.45 8.50
N GLY A 650 -26.69 -31.43 8.70
CA GLY A 650 -27.97 -31.54 9.40
C GLY A 650 -29.01 -30.60 8.81
N THR A 651 -30.07 -30.36 9.59
CA THR A 651 -31.08 -29.33 9.33
C THR A 651 -30.60 -27.96 9.83
N LYS A 652 -31.12 -26.87 9.27
CA LYS A 652 -30.82 -25.50 9.73
C LYS A 652 -31.16 -25.29 11.22
N GLN A 653 -32.13 -26.03 11.75
CA GLN A 653 -32.45 -26.05 13.19
C GLN A 653 -31.34 -26.70 14.04
N GLN A 654 -30.72 -27.77 13.54
CA GLN A 654 -29.57 -28.39 14.20
C GLN A 654 -28.34 -27.48 14.14
N ASP A 655 -28.13 -26.81 13.02
CA ASP A 655 -27.08 -25.80 12.87
C ASP A 655 -27.27 -24.64 13.87
N LEU A 656 -28.49 -24.13 14.01
CA LEU A 656 -28.84 -23.10 14.99
C LEU A 656 -28.48 -23.55 16.42
N GLU A 657 -28.90 -24.74 16.84
CA GLU A 657 -28.61 -25.21 18.21
C GLU A 657 -27.11 -25.52 18.40
N HIS A 658 -26.40 -25.95 17.36
CA HIS A 658 -24.95 -26.13 17.41
C HIS A 658 -24.23 -24.81 17.72
N ILE A 659 -24.55 -23.74 16.98
CA ILE A 659 -23.94 -22.42 17.20
C ILE A 659 -24.30 -21.87 18.59
N ARG A 660 -25.54 -22.06 19.05
CA ARG A 660 -25.94 -21.68 20.42
C ARG A 660 -25.12 -22.41 21.47
N ASN A 661 -24.91 -23.72 21.30
CA ASN A 661 -24.08 -24.52 22.21
C ASN A 661 -22.62 -24.06 22.21
N ASP A 662 -22.06 -23.71 21.05
CA ASP A 662 -20.70 -23.17 20.95
C ASP A 662 -20.55 -21.85 21.72
N ILE A 663 -21.53 -20.94 21.58
CA ILE A 663 -21.54 -19.66 22.33
C ILE A 663 -21.58 -19.92 23.84
N ARG A 664 -22.47 -20.80 24.31
CA ARG A 664 -22.56 -21.17 25.74
C ARG A 664 -21.27 -21.80 26.24
N THR A 665 -20.68 -22.70 25.44
CA THR A 665 -19.45 -23.41 25.78
C THR A 665 -18.28 -22.43 25.86
N PHE A 666 -18.15 -21.52 24.90
CA PHE A 666 -17.11 -20.49 24.90
C PHE A 666 -17.24 -19.55 26.11
N LYS A 667 -18.46 -19.08 26.39
CA LYS A 667 -18.79 -18.24 27.55
C LYS A 667 -18.40 -18.93 28.87
N LYS A 668 -18.80 -20.19 29.04
CA LYS A 668 -18.53 -20.99 30.25
C LYS A 668 -17.04 -21.31 30.41
N THR A 669 -16.40 -21.80 29.35
CA THR A 669 -14.98 -22.23 29.37
C THR A 669 -14.05 -21.10 29.79
N HIS A 670 -14.34 -19.88 29.32
CA HIS A 670 -13.52 -18.73 29.61
C HIS A 670 -14.05 -17.89 30.78
N ASN A 671 -15.11 -18.30 31.49
CA ASN A 671 -15.76 -17.53 32.56
C ASN A 671 -16.01 -16.06 32.16
N LEU A 672 -16.78 -15.89 31.07
CA LEU A 672 -17.10 -14.59 30.48
C LEU A 672 -18.47 -14.11 30.93
N GLU A 673 -18.58 -12.81 31.21
CA GLU A 673 -19.86 -12.17 31.54
C GLU A 673 -20.64 -11.88 30.26
N GLN A 674 -19.93 -11.54 29.19
CA GLN A 674 -20.49 -11.16 27.89
C GLN A 674 -19.76 -11.82 26.74
N VAL A 675 -20.50 -12.16 25.69
CA VAL A 675 -19.96 -12.58 24.39
C VAL A 675 -20.56 -11.68 23.33
N ILE A 676 -19.74 -11.20 22.41
CA ILE A 676 -20.15 -10.48 21.20
C ILE A 676 -19.83 -11.36 20.00
N VAL A 677 -20.83 -11.62 19.16
CA VAL A 677 -20.66 -12.36 17.91
C VAL A 677 -20.50 -11.35 16.77
N LEU A 678 -19.45 -11.52 15.96
CA LEU A 678 -19.19 -10.60 14.85
C LEU A 678 -18.89 -11.36 13.57
N TRP A 679 -19.62 -11.02 12.51
CA TRP A 679 -19.43 -11.57 11.19
C TRP A 679 -18.32 -10.84 10.43
N THR A 680 -17.24 -11.55 10.11
CA THR A 680 -16.13 -11.09 9.28
C THR A 680 -15.73 -12.12 8.20
N ALA A 681 -16.66 -13.03 7.89
CA ALA A 681 -16.50 -14.06 6.90
C ALA A 681 -16.74 -13.50 5.48
N ASN A 682 -16.76 -14.40 4.49
CA ASN A 682 -17.09 -14.07 3.11
C ASN A 682 -18.40 -13.28 3.01
N THR A 683 -18.43 -12.32 2.09
CA THR A 683 -19.67 -11.62 1.72
C THR A 683 -20.64 -12.63 1.09
N GLU A 684 -21.86 -12.69 1.63
CA GLU A 684 -22.94 -13.50 1.06
C GLU A 684 -23.73 -12.69 0.01
N ARG A 685 -24.50 -13.39 -0.82
CA ARG A 685 -25.58 -12.78 -1.60
C ARG A 685 -26.68 -12.28 -0.67
N TYR A 686 -27.56 -11.42 -1.18
CA TYR A 686 -28.77 -11.05 -0.45
C TYR A 686 -29.75 -12.23 -0.37
N VAL A 687 -30.46 -12.28 0.75
CA VAL A 687 -31.63 -13.15 0.94
C VAL A 687 -32.90 -12.40 0.52
N ASP A 688 -33.90 -13.14 0.06
CA ASP A 688 -35.22 -12.58 -0.20
C ASP A 688 -35.90 -12.14 1.11
N VAL A 689 -36.62 -11.00 1.08
CA VAL A 689 -37.42 -10.52 2.21
C VAL A 689 -38.90 -10.48 1.81
N ARG A 690 -39.71 -11.36 2.40
CA ARG A 690 -41.14 -11.49 2.05
C ARG A 690 -41.98 -12.04 3.22
N PRO A 691 -43.30 -11.73 3.25
CA PRO A 691 -44.20 -12.28 4.27
C PRO A 691 -44.19 -13.81 4.28
N GLY A 692 -44.28 -14.41 5.46
CA GLY A 692 -44.23 -15.85 5.65
C GLY A 692 -42.82 -16.46 5.67
N LEU A 693 -41.77 -15.69 5.37
CA LEU A 693 -40.38 -16.16 5.37
C LEU A 693 -39.57 -15.57 6.53
N ASN A 694 -39.43 -14.25 6.60
CA ASN A 694 -38.48 -13.59 7.51
C ASN A 694 -38.84 -12.14 7.87
N GLN A 695 -40.11 -11.74 7.74
CA GLN A 695 -40.54 -10.39 8.11
C GLN A 695 -40.85 -10.25 9.60
N THR A 696 -41.19 -11.35 10.27
CA THR A 696 -41.39 -11.38 11.73
C THR A 696 -40.45 -12.38 12.41
N SER A 697 -40.23 -12.17 13.70
CA SER A 697 -39.44 -13.05 14.57
C SER A 697 -39.98 -14.49 14.60
N ASP A 698 -41.30 -14.68 14.57
CA ASP A 698 -41.90 -16.01 14.51
C ASP A 698 -41.71 -16.66 13.14
N GLU A 699 -41.77 -15.88 12.06
CA GLU A 699 -41.52 -16.38 10.70
C GLU A 699 -40.08 -16.84 10.52
N ILE A 700 -39.08 -16.04 10.92
CA ILE A 700 -37.67 -16.41 10.72
C ILE A 700 -37.32 -17.69 11.48
N LEU A 701 -37.79 -17.85 12.72
CA LEU A 701 -37.56 -19.06 13.51
C LEU A 701 -38.28 -20.28 12.91
N ARG A 702 -39.50 -20.10 12.40
CA ARG A 702 -40.23 -21.18 11.71
C ARG A 702 -39.55 -21.58 10.42
N SER A 703 -39.03 -20.64 9.65
CA SER A 703 -38.30 -20.88 8.40
C SER A 703 -36.98 -21.63 8.64
N ILE A 704 -36.28 -21.32 9.74
CA ILE A 704 -35.12 -22.12 10.19
C ILE A 704 -35.56 -23.56 10.52
N ALA A 705 -36.65 -23.72 11.28
CA ALA A 705 -37.17 -25.04 11.66
C ALA A 705 -37.65 -25.86 10.44
N ALA A 706 -38.21 -25.19 9.43
CA ALA A 706 -38.67 -25.78 8.18
C ALA A 706 -37.55 -26.03 7.15
N ASN A 707 -36.30 -25.65 7.48
CA ASN A 707 -35.14 -25.81 6.61
C ASN A 707 -35.28 -25.06 5.26
N GLU A 708 -35.92 -23.89 5.28
CA GLU A 708 -36.18 -23.05 4.09
C GLU A 708 -34.88 -22.60 3.42
N ASP A 709 -34.85 -22.61 2.08
CA ASP A 709 -33.63 -22.35 1.31
C ASP A 709 -33.08 -20.93 1.52
N GLU A 710 -33.95 -19.90 1.53
CA GLU A 710 -33.61 -18.47 1.69
C GLU A 710 -33.25 -18.04 3.12
N ILE A 711 -32.74 -18.97 3.93
CA ILE A 711 -32.14 -18.71 5.24
C ILE A 711 -30.63 -18.88 5.14
N SER A 712 -29.89 -17.78 5.22
CA SER A 712 -28.42 -17.82 5.09
C SER A 712 -27.74 -18.34 6.36
N PRO A 713 -26.46 -18.76 6.27
CA PRO A 713 -25.64 -18.99 7.44
C PRO A 713 -25.60 -17.77 8.38
N SER A 714 -25.46 -16.55 7.85
CA SER A 714 -25.46 -15.33 8.67
C SER A 714 -26.78 -15.10 9.42
N ASN A 715 -27.94 -15.47 8.85
CA ASN A 715 -29.22 -15.42 9.57
C ASN A 715 -29.22 -16.37 10.79
N ILE A 716 -28.65 -17.57 10.64
CA ILE A 716 -28.54 -18.55 11.73
C ILE A 716 -27.63 -18.04 12.85
N PHE A 717 -26.45 -17.49 12.50
CA PHE A 717 -25.55 -16.90 13.50
C PHE A 717 -26.18 -15.71 14.23
N ALA A 718 -26.90 -14.84 13.53
CA ALA A 718 -27.62 -13.72 14.14
C ALA A 718 -28.70 -14.22 15.11
N CYS A 719 -29.54 -15.17 14.69
CA CYS A 719 -30.56 -15.76 15.56
C CYS A 719 -29.93 -16.48 16.76
N ALA A 720 -28.85 -17.24 16.56
CA ALA A 720 -28.15 -17.92 17.65
C ALA A 720 -27.62 -16.94 18.70
N ALA A 721 -26.96 -15.87 18.26
CA ALA A 721 -26.42 -14.84 19.14
C ALA A 721 -27.54 -14.17 19.96
N ILE A 722 -28.65 -13.78 19.31
CA ILE A 722 -29.78 -13.14 19.98
C ILE A 722 -30.43 -14.10 21.01
N LEU A 723 -30.65 -15.36 20.63
CA LEU A 723 -31.24 -16.36 21.54
C LEU A 723 -30.33 -16.71 22.73
N GLU A 724 -29.03 -16.42 22.66
CA GLU A 724 -28.08 -16.54 23.77
C GLU A 724 -27.81 -15.21 24.48
N ASN A 725 -28.62 -14.18 24.22
CA ASN A 725 -28.49 -12.84 24.79
C ASN A 725 -27.09 -12.21 24.54
N CYS A 726 -26.53 -12.47 23.36
CA CYS A 726 -25.22 -11.99 22.94
C CYS A 726 -25.38 -10.99 21.79
N PRO A 727 -24.78 -9.78 21.87
CA PRO A 727 -24.83 -8.84 20.75
C PRO A 727 -24.30 -9.43 19.46
N TYR A 728 -24.92 -9.08 18.33
CA TYR A 728 -24.52 -9.53 16.99
C TYR A 728 -24.16 -8.37 16.07
N LEU A 729 -22.98 -8.44 15.45
CA LEU A 729 -22.45 -7.39 14.58
C LEU A 729 -22.16 -7.94 13.18
N ASN A 730 -22.70 -7.31 12.14
CA ASN A 730 -22.49 -7.68 10.76
C ASN A 730 -21.42 -6.79 10.10
N GLY A 731 -20.21 -7.33 9.93
CA GLY A 731 -19.10 -6.64 9.26
C GLY A 731 -19.11 -6.75 7.73
N SER A 732 -20.11 -7.40 7.14
CA SER A 732 -20.25 -7.66 5.70
C SER A 732 -21.54 -7.07 5.13
N PRO A 733 -21.68 -6.93 3.79
CA PRO A 733 -22.76 -6.13 3.20
C PRO A 733 -24.07 -6.87 2.95
N GLN A 734 -24.14 -8.19 3.14
CA GLN A 734 -25.39 -8.94 2.98
C GLN A 734 -26.44 -8.46 3.99
N ASN A 735 -27.71 -8.53 3.60
CA ASN A 735 -28.87 -8.11 4.40
C ASN A 735 -29.22 -9.12 5.51
N THR A 736 -28.25 -9.48 6.36
CA THR A 736 -28.44 -10.42 7.48
C THR A 736 -29.57 -9.96 8.41
N LEU A 737 -29.64 -8.67 8.70
CA LEU A 737 -30.56 -8.06 9.67
C LEU A 737 -31.93 -7.79 9.03
N VAL A 738 -32.57 -8.84 8.54
CA VAL A 738 -33.95 -8.81 8.03
C VAL A 738 -34.95 -8.40 9.12
N PRO A 739 -36.15 -7.89 8.78
CA PRO A 739 -37.11 -7.37 9.76
C PRO A 739 -37.43 -8.34 10.90
N GLY A 740 -37.54 -9.64 10.62
CA GLY A 740 -37.79 -10.65 11.65
C GLY A 740 -36.65 -10.81 12.65
N ILE A 741 -35.39 -10.61 12.23
CA ILE A 741 -34.22 -10.64 13.11
C ILE A 741 -34.14 -9.36 13.95
N ILE A 742 -34.49 -8.21 13.37
CA ILE A 742 -34.62 -6.95 14.12
C ILE A 742 -35.68 -7.10 15.21
N GLU A 743 -36.86 -7.61 14.87
CA GLU A 743 -37.93 -7.85 15.85
C GLU A 743 -37.49 -8.85 16.93
N LEU A 744 -36.77 -9.91 16.56
CA LEU A 744 -36.24 -10.89 17.52
C LEU A 744 -35.25 -10.24 18.49
N ALA A 745 -34.33 -9.40 18.00
CA ALA A 745 -33.40 -8.65 18.83
C ALA A 745 -34.11 -7.70 19.80
N THR A 746 -35.17 -7.02 19.33
CA THR A 746 -36.01 -6.15 20.15
C THR A 746 -36.73 -6.94 21.26
N LYS A 747 -37.32 -8.10 20.94
CA LYS A 747 -37.99 -8.96 21.93
C LYS A 747 -37.04 -9.48 23.03
N HIS A 748 -35.79 -9.73 22.67
CA HIS A 748 -34.77 -10.23 23.60
C HIS A 748 -33.94 -9.12 24.27
N HIS A 749 -34.19 -7.84 23.94
CA HIS A 749 -33.37 -6.70 24.40
C HIS A 749 -31.88 -6.88 24.12
N VAL A 750 -31.54 -7.42 22.95
CA VAL A 750 -30.16 -7.65 22.49
C VAL A 750 -29.78 -6.62 21.46
N PHE A 751 -28.53 -6.16 21.51
CA PHE A 751 -28.00 -5.24 20.53
C PHE A 751 -27.56 -5.92 19.24
N ILE A 752 -27.93 -5.30 18.12
CA ILE A 752 -27.49 -5.66 16.78
C ILE A 752 -26.90 -4.43 16.08
N GLY A 753 -25.93 -4.65 15.21
CA GLY A 753 -25.28 -3.60 14.43
C GLY A 753 -24.75 -4.11 13.10
N GLY A 754 -24.67 -3.23 12.11
CA GLY A 754 -24.31 -3.56 10.74
C GLY A 754 -24.70 -2.41 9.81
N ASP A 755 -24.38 -2.40 8.52
CA ASP A 755 -23.70 -3.45 7.76
C ASP A 755 -22.42 -2.92 7.07
N ASP A 756 -21.46 -3.83 6.86
CA ASP A 756 -20.20 -3.68 6.11
C ASP A 756 -19.17 -2.68 6.68
N PHE A 757 -17.95 -3.11 6.98
CA PHE A 757 -16.91 -2.23 7.57
C PHE A 757 -16.57 -0.98 6.74
N LYS A 758 -16.61 0.21 7.32
CA LYS A 758 -16.23 1.47 6.64
C LYS A 758 -14.72 1.74 6.80
N SER A 759 -13.87 0.97 6.10
CA SER A 759 -12.39 1.03 6.21
C SER A 759 -11.73 2.20 5.43
N GLY A 760 -11.52 2.02 4.12
CA GLY A 760 -10.73 2.94 3.29
C GLY A 760 -11.56 3.85 2.38
N GLN A 761 -11.80 3.41 1.13
CA GLN A 761 -12.45 4.22 0.09
C GLN A 761 -13.77 4.84 0.53
N THR A 762 -14.69 4.05 1.09
CA THR A 762 -16.02 4.54 1.48
C THR A 762 -15.94 5.52 2.65
N LYS A 763 -14.99 5.33 3.58
CA LYS A 763 -14.74 6.26 4.69
C LYS A 763 -14.36 7.64 4.14
N LEU A 764 -13.40 7.68 3.20
CA LEU A 764 -12.99 8.91 2.53
C LEU A 764 -14.12 9.53 1.69
N LYS A 765 -14.88 8.71 0.95
CA LYS A 765 -16.04 9.16 0.16
C LYS A 765 -17.07 9.89 1.04
N SER A 766 -17.40 9.33 2.19
CA SER A 766 -18.36 9.94 3.14
C SER A 766 -17.88 11.25 3.76
N VAL A 767 -16.57 11.54 3.71
CA VAL A 767 -15.99 12.84 4.09
C VAL A 767 -16.06 13.81 2.92
N LEU A 768 -15.58 13.38 1.74
CA LEU A 768 -15.48 14.25 0.57
C LEU A 768 -16.84 14.68 0.04
N ALA A 769 -17.82 13.77 -0.01
CA ALA A 769 -19.17 14.11 -0.44
C ALA A 769 -19.82 15.16 0.48
N ASP A 770 -19.70 14.99 1.80
CA ASP A 770 -20.23 15.96 2.77
C ASP A 770 -19.50 17.30 2.67
N PHE A 771 -18.18 17.29 2.51
CA PHE A 771 -17.38 18.51 2.30
C PHE A 771 -17.80 19.27 1.03
N LEU A 772 -17.87 18.59 -0.13
CA LEU A 772 -18.17 19.22 -1.41
C LEU A 772 -19.58 19.82 -1.42
N VAL A 773 -20.58 19.08 -0.94
CA VAL A 773 -21.96 19.55 -0.87
C VAL A 773 -22.13 20.68 0.15
N SER A 774 -21.46 20.59 1.30
CA SER A 774 -21.48 21.65 2.33
C SER A 774 -20.79 22.93 1.85
N ALA A 775 -19.78 22.81 0.98
CA ALA A 775 -19.13 23.94 0.33
C ALA A 775 -19.95 24.56 -0.82
N GLY A 776 -21.14 24.04 -1.10
CA GLY A 776 -22.02 24.54 -2.17
C GLY A 776 -21.63 24.06 -3.57
N LEU A 777 -20.80 23.00 -3.67
CA LEU A 777 -20.41 22.41 -4.95
C LEU A 777 -21.36 21.25 -5.29
N LYS A 778 -21.91 21.27 -6.50
CA LYS A 778 -22.83 20.24 -6.95
C LYS A 778 -22.05 19.06 -7.51
N VAL A 779 -21.97 17.96 -6.79
CA VAL A 779 -21.34 16.72 -7.29
C VAL A 779 -22.22 16.17 -8.41
N GLN A 780 -21.65 16.01 -9.60
CA GLN A 780 -22.34 15.51 -10.79
C GLN A 780 -22.01 14.05 -11.07
N SER A 781 -20.77 13.63 -10.78
CA SER A 781 -20.33 12.25 -11.02
C SER A 781 -19.34 11.79 -9.95
N ILE A 782 -19.51 10.54 -9.53
CA ILE A 782 -18.63 9.80 -8.63
C ILE A 782 -18.35 8.44 -9.27
N VAL A 783 -17.10 8.19 -9.65
CA VAL A 783 -16.69 6.91 -10.21
C VAL A 783 -15.66 6.27 -9.30
N SER A 784 -16.03 5.14 -8.68
CA SER A 784 -15.22 4.46 -7.66
C SER A 784 -14.76 3.08 -8.12
N TYR A 785 -13.54 2.99 -8.63
CA TYR A 785 -12.88 1.74 -8.99
C TYR A 785 -12.11 1.14 -7.82
N ASN A 786 -12.08 -0.18 -7.74
CA ASN A 786 -11.31 -0.92 -6.76
C ASN A 786 -10.73 -2.19 -7.38
N HIS A 787 -9.53 -2.56 -6.99
CA HIS A 787 -9.03 -3.92 -7.21
C HIS A 787 -8.22 -4.43 -6.01
N LEU A 788 -8.36 -5.71 -5.72
CA LEU A 788 -7.72 -6.41 -4.61
C LEU A 788 -7.53 -7.91 -4.95
N GLY A 789 -6.54 -8.55 -4.34
CA GLY A 789 -6.10 -9.91 -4.66
C GLY A 789 -6.23 -10.92 -3.53
N ASN A 790 -6.76 -10.51 -2.37
CA ASN A 790 -7.04 -11.37 -1.23
C ASN A 790 -8.32 -12.22 -1.45
N ASN A 791 -8.70 -13.02 -0.44
CA ASN A 791 -9.87 -13.89 -0.55
C ASN A 791 -11.19 -13.11 -0.65
N ASP A 792 -11.27 -11.91 -0.07
CA ASP A 792 -12.43 -11.03 -0.24
C ASP A 792 -12.62 -10.67 -1.72
N GLY A 793 -11.56 -10.20 -2.39
CA GLY A 793 -11.57 -9.95 -3.84
C GLY A 793 -11.94 -11.19 -4.66
N LYS A 794 -11.43 -12.37 -4.27
CA LYS A 794 -11.75 -13.65 -4.94
C LYS A 794 -13.24 -13.97 -4.82
N ASN A 795 -13.83 -13.82 -3.64
CA ASN A 795 -15.25 -14.03 -3.40
C ASN A 795 -16.13 -13.01 -4.15
N LEU A 796 -15.76 -11.73 -4.10
CA LEU A 796 -16.45 -10.63 -4.78
C LEU A 796 -16.30 -10.64 -6.30
N SER A 797 -15.55 -11.59 -6.88
CA SER A 797 -15.52 -11.79 -8.33
C SER A 797 -16.84 -12.37 -8.87
N ALA A 798 -17.64 -13.01 -8.01
CA ALA A 798 -18.95 -13.52 -8.34
C ALA A 798 -20.03 -12.40 -8.32
N PRO A 799 -20.92 -12.32 -9.33
CA PRO A 799 -21.86 -11.20 -9.46
C PRO A 799 -22.81 -10.99 -8.28
N GLN A 800 -23.33 -12.07 -7.68
CA GLN A 800 -24.30 -11.97 -6.58
C GLN A 800 -23.65 -11.40 -5.31
N GLN A 801 -22.42 -11.82 -4.99
CA GLN A 801 -21.65 -11.30 -3.87
C GLN A 801 -21.15 -9.87 -4.13
N PHE A 802 -20.78 -9.56 -5.38
CA PHE A 802 -20.48 -8.19 -5.79
C PHE A 802 -21.67 -7.25 -5.59
N ARG A 803 -22.89 -7.70 -5.95
CA ARG A 803 -24.11 -6.89 -5.84
C ARG A 803 -24.36 -6.42 -4.40
N SER A 804 -24.16 -7.28 -3.41
CA SER A 804 -24.24 -6.91 -1.98
C SER A 804 -23.32 -5.72 -1.67
N LYS A 805 -22.05 -5.79 -2.12
CA LYS A 805 -21.03 -4.76 -1.90
C LYS A 805 -21.26 -3.49 -2.72
N GLU A 806 -21.87 -3.62 -3.89
CA GLU A 806 -22.23 -2.49 -4.75
C GLU A 806 -23.29 -1.62 -4.06
N ILE A 807 -24.35 -2.24 -3.52
CA ILE A 807 -25.43 -1.53 -2.81
C ILE A 807 -24.88 -0.74 -1.62
N SER A 808 -24.07 -1.37 -0.75
CA SER A 808 -23.53 -0.70 0.44
C SER A 808 -22.56 0.45 0.11
N LYS A 809 -21.92 0.43 -1.06
CA LYS A 809 -20.98 1.47 -1.50
C LYS A 809 -21.62 2.63 -2.24
N SER A 810 -22.81 2.42 -2.81
CA SER A 810 -23.52 3.44 -3.57
C SER A 810 -24.35 4.37 -2.67
N ASN A 811 -25.08 3.82 -1.69
CA ASN A 811 -26.04 4.58 -0.87
C ASN A 811 -25.41 5.61 0.09
N VAL A 812 -24.08 5.64 0.21
CA VAL A 812 -23.35 6.45 1.20
C VAL A 812 -23.41 7.96 0.94
N VAL A 813 -23.94 8.40 -0.22
CA VAL A 813 -24.04 9.81 -0.60
C VAL A 813 -25.47 10.36 -0.54
N ASP A 814 -26.46 9.49 -0.34
CA ASP A 814 -27.88 9.81 -0.51
C ASP A 814 -28.38 10.87 0.47
N ASP A 815 -27.92 10.83 1.73
CA ASP A 815 -28.30 11.81 2.76
C ASP A 815 -27.70 13.19 2.48
N MET A 816 -26.46 13.27 1.96
CA MET A 816 -25.86 14.55 1.58
C MET A 816 -26.58 15.17 0.37
N VAL A 817 -26.92 14.36 -0.64
CA VAL A 817 -27.68 14.81 -1.81
C VAL A 817 -29.08 15.28 -1.38
N GLY A 818 -29.77 14.49 -0.56
CA GLY A 818 -31.10 14.80 -0.05
C GLY A 818 -31.16 16.06 0.84
N ALA A 819 -30.05 16.40 1.50
CA ALA A 819 -29.95 17.58 2.37
C ALA A 819 -29.96 18.91 1.60
N ASN A 820 -29.44 18.97 0.37
CA ASN A 820 -29.25 20.22 -0.37
C ASN A 820 -30.13 20.36 -1.62
N HIS A 821 -31.35 20.83 -1.43
CA HIS A 821 -32.33 21.05 -2.50
C HIS A 821 -32.03 22.25 -3.43
N LEU A 822 -31.01 23.06 -3.11
CA LEU A 822 -30.55 24.15 -3.98
C LEU A 822 -29.64 23.60 -5.10
N LEU A 823 -28.85 22.57 -4.77
CA LEU A 823 -27.97 21.91 -5.73
C LEU A 823 -28.70 20.80 -6.49
N TYR A 824 -29.52 20.01 -5.80
CA TYR A 824 -30.20 18.85 -6.36
C TYR A 824 -31.71 19.03 -6.41
N ASN A 825 -32.31 18.81 -7.57
CA ASN A 825 -33.75 18.92 -7.74
C ASN A 825 -34.48 17.71 -7.14
N LYS A 826 -35.17 17.94 -6.01
CA LYS A 826 -35.99 16.92 -5.34
C LYS A 826 -37.14 16.38 -6.20
N LYS A 827 -37.73 17.20 -7.07
CA LYS A 827 -38.88 16.76 -7.90
C LYS A 827 -38.49 15.71 -8.93
N THR A 828 -37.25 15.78 -9.42
CA THR A 828 -36.71 14.81 -10.38
C THR A 828 -35.93 13.70 -9.70
N ASN A 829 -35.85 13.70 -8.36
CA ASN A 829 -34.95 12.83 -7.59
C ASN A 829 -33.53 12.87 -8.20
N GLU A 830 -32.99 14.07 -8.39
CA GLU A 830 -31.69 14.25 -9.01
C GLU A 830 -30.56 13.71 -8.12
N HIS A 831 -29.72 12.85 -8.69
CA HIS A 831 -28.54 12.26 -8.05
C HIS A 831 -27.33 12.37 -8.98
N PRO A 832 -26.10 12.41 -8.44
CA PRO A 832 -24.91 12.28 -9.26
C PRO A 832 -24.87 10.91 -9.95
N ASP A 833 -24.25 10.85 -11.13
CA ASP A 833 -23.85 9.57 -11.72
C ASP A 833 -22.92 8.85 -10.73
N HIS A 834 -23.31 7.67 -10.25
CA HIS A 834 -22.51 6.92 -9.27
C HIS A 834 -22.22 5.50 -9.76
N VAL A 835 -20.94 5.23 -10.03
CA VAL A 835 -20.49 3.92 -10.51
C VAL A 835 -19.50 3.32 -9.52
N VAL A 836 -19.72 2.06 -9.14
CA VAL A 836 -18.83 1.30 -8.25
C VAL A 836 -18.31 0.09 -9.01
N VAL A 837 -16.99 -0.13 -8.99
CA VAL A 837 -16.35 -1.29 -9.62
C VAL A 837 -15.42 -1.96 -8.62
N ILE A 838 -15.46 -3.28 -8.58
CA ILE A 838 -14.50 -4.12 -7.84
C ILE A 838 -13.99 -5.21 -8.79
N LYS A 839 -12.67 -5.37 -8.87
CA LYS A 839 -12.01 -6.39 -9.66
C LYS A 839 -11.06 -7.24 -8.82
N TYR A 840 -11.06 -8.53 -9.10
CA TYR A 840 -10.08 -9.45 -8.51
C TYR A 840 -8.76 -9.37 -9.28
N VAL A 841 -7.70 -8.93 -8.61
CA VAL A 841 -6.34 -8.82 -9.17
C VAL A 841 -5.38 -9.49 -8.17
N PRO A 842 -5.07 -10.79 -8.35
CA PRO A 842 -4.33 -11.58 -7.35
C PRO A 842 -3.00 -10.95 -6.90
N PHE A 843 -2.31 -10.27 -7.81
CA PHE A 843 -0.98 -9.71 -7.57
C PHE A 843 -0.90 -8.77 -6.36
N VAL A 844 -1.92 -7.94 -6.15
CA VAL A 844 -1.89 -6.94 -5.07
C VAL A 844 -2.24 -7.51 -3.69
N LYS A 845 -2.71 -8.77 -3.61
CA LYS A 845 -3.09 -9.45 -2.36
C LYS A 845 -4.02 -8.57 -1.51
N ASP A 846 -3.69 -8.32 -0.24
CA ASP A 846 -4.46 -7.50 0.70
C ASP A 846 -4.34 -5.98 0.46
N SER A 847 -3.34 -5.56 -0.33
CA SER A 847 -3.04 -4.16 -0.68
C SER A 847 -4.00 -3.65 -1.76
N LYS A 848 -5.26 -3.51 -1.38
CA LYS A 848 -6.34 -3.00 -2.21
C LYS A 848 -5.99 -1.63 -2.77
N ARG A 849 -6.25 -1.43 -4.06
CA ARG A 849 -6.15 -0.11 -4.72
C ARG A 849 -7.54 0.45 -4.98
N ALA A 850 -7.79 1.65 -4.50
CA ALA A 850 -8.98 2.44 -4.77
C ALA A 850 -8.61 3.61 -5.69
N MET A 851 -9.40 3.80 -6.74
CA MET A 851 -9.27 4.93 -7.66
C MET A 851 -10.64 5.58 -7.79
N ASP A 852 -10.73 6.84 -7.37
CA ASP A 852 -11.99 7.58 -7.34
C ASP A 852 -11.87 8.86 -8.15
N GLU A 853 -12.90 9.18 -8.94
CA GLU A 853 -13.04 10.45 -9.62
C GLU A 853 -14.33 11.14 -9.16
N TYR A 854 -14.20 12.37 -8.67
CA TYR A 854 -15.31 13.23 -8.29
C TYR A 854 -15.35 14.42 -9.24
N ILE A 855 -16.44 14.57 -9.98
CA ILE A 855 -16.68 15.71 -10.87
C ILE A 855 -17.82 16.53 -10.29
N SER A 856 -17.56 17.81 -10.03
CA SER A 856 -18.55 18.75 -9.48
C SER A 856 -18.74 19.94 -10.40
N SER A 857 -19.99 20.39 -10.57
CA SER A 857 -20.28 21.70 -11.12
C SER A 857 -20.04 22.78 -10.06
N ILE A 858 -19.36 23.84 -10.47
CA ILE A 858 -19.03 25.00 -9.63
C ILE A 858 -19.59 26.28 -10.25
N PHE A 859 -19.24 27.43 -9.68
CA PHE A 859 -19.74 28.74 -10.10
C PHE A 859 -19.63 28.96 -11.62
N MET A 860 -20.68 29.55 -12.22
CA MET A 860 -20.78 29.84 -13.65
C MET A 860 -20.57 28.64 -14.57
N ASN A 861 -21.09 27.47 -14.17
CA ASN A 861 -20.97 26.19 -14.90
C ASN A 861 -19.51 25.74 -15.11
N GLY A 862 -18.58 26.22 -14.28
CA GLY A 862 -17.24 25.63 -14.22
C GLY A 862 -17.31 24.19 -13.72
N LEU A 863 -16.22 23.45 -13.92
CA LEU A 863 -16.06 22.09 -13.40
C LEU A 863 -14.90 22.04 -12.41
N ASN A 864 -15.07 21.27 -11.34
CA ASN A 864 -14.03 20.82 -10.44
C ASN A 864 -13.91 19.30 -10.56
N THR A 865 -12.71 18.79 -10.80
CA THR A 865 -12.43 17.35 -10.89
C THR A 865 -11.38 16.99 -9.86
N ILE A 866 -11.68 16.01 -9.01
CA ILE A 866 -10.77 15.45 -8.01
C ILE A 866 -10.57 13.98 -8.37
N ALA A 867 -9.34 13.62 -8.76
CA ALA A 867 -8.93 12.24 -8.96
C ALA A 867 -8.09 11.78 -7.76
N ILE A 868 -8.44 10.63 -7.18
CA ILE A 868 -7.82 10.09 -5.98
C ILE A 868 -7.33 8.68 -6.27
N HIS A 869 -6.09 8.40 -5.90
CA HIS A 869 -5.57 7.04 -5.81
C HIS A 869 -5.23 6.74 -4.34
N ASN A 870 -5.81 5.67 -3.80
CA ASN A 870 -5.64 5.28 -2.42
C ASN A 870 -5.17 3.81 -2.35
N THR A 871 -3.99 3.59 -1.75
CA THR A 871 -3.49 2.25 -1.42
C THR A 871 -3.96 1.92 -0.01
N CYS A 872 -4.80 0.90 0.11
CA CYS A 872 -5.39 0.46 1.37
C CYS A 872 -4.91 -0.95 1.68
N GLU A 873 -4.14 -1.13 2.74
CA GLU A 873 -3.95 -2.45 3.35
C GLU A 873 -5.25 -2.81 4.08
N ASP A 874 -6.13 -3.56 3.42
CA ASP A 874 -7.55 -3.60 3.79
C ASP A 874 -7.76 -4.21 5.18
N SER A 875 -7.00 -5.25 5.52
CA SER A 875 -7.08 -5.90 6.84
C SER A 875 -6.53 -5.03 7.97
N LEU A 876 -5.49 -4.23 7.69
CA LEU A 876 -4.93 -3.29 8.66
C LEU A 876 -5.85 -2.09 8.90
N LEU A 877 -6.71 -1.75 7.94
CA LEU A 877 -7.77 -0.75 8.12
C LEU A 877 -9.05 -1.34 8.73
N ALA A 878 -9.38 -2.61 8.46
CA ALA A 878 -10.60 -3.25 8.96
C ALA A 878 -10.47 -3.74 10.41
N SER A 879 -9.31 -4.28 10.80
CA SER A 879 -9.13 -4.86 12.15
C SER A 879 -9.31 -3.85 13.29
N PRO A 880 -8.83 -2.59 13.17
CA PRO A 880 -9.14 -1.55 14.17
C PRO A 880 -10.63 -1.19 14.24
N LEU A 881 -11.39 -1.31 13.15
CA LEU A 881 -12.83 -1.11 13.19
C LEU A 881 -13.55 -2.25 13.94
N ILE A 882 -13.05 -3.49 13.83
CA ILE A 882 -13.55 -4.61 14.64
C ILE A 882 -13.34 -4.31 16.13
N ILE A 883 -12.17 -3.79 16.51
CA ILE A 883 -11.88 -3.33 17.87
C ILE A 883 -12.92 -2.30 18.33
N ASP A 884 -13.12 -1.24 17.55
CA ASP A 884 -14.04 -0.16 17.92
C ASP A 884 -15.50 -0.64 18.01
N LEU A 885 -15.92 -1.51 17.08
CA LEU A 885 -17.26 -2.09 17.06
C LEU A 885 -17.52 -2.88 18.34
N VAL A 886 -16.56 -3.72 18.75
CA VAL A 886 -16.63 -4.53 19.98
C VAL A 886 -16.68 -3.63 21.21
N ILE A 887 -15.76 -2.66 21.32
CA ILE A 887 -15.63 -1.80 22.51
C ILE A 887 -16.86 -0.92 22.69
N LEU A 888 -17.33 -0.27 21.62
CA LEU A 888 -18.53 0.55 21.70
C LEU A 888 -19.76 -0.30 22.00
N THR A 889 -19.89 -1.49 21.41
CA THR A 889 -21.02 -2.39 21.73
C THR A 889 -20.99 -2.83 23.19
N GLU A 890 -19.83 -3.20 23.73
CA GLU A 890 -19.67 -3.54 25.15
C GLU A 890 -20.08 -2.36 26.04
N LEU A 891 -19.58 -1.16 25.74
CA LEU A 891 -19.91 0.05 26.48
C LEU A 891 -21.41 0.33 26.47
N MET A 892 -22.07 0.24 25.30
CA MET A 892 -23.52 0.48 25.19
C MET A 892 -24.34 -0.51 26.02
N THR A 893 -23.86 -1.75 26.26
CA THR A 893 -24.53 -2.71 27.17
C THR A 893 -24.47 -2.33 28.64
N ARG A 894 -23.70 -1.29 29.00
CA ARG A 894 -23.57 -0.76 30.35
C ARG A 894 -24.21 0.62 30.51
N ILE A 895 -24.68 1.23 29.43
CA ILE A 895 -25.36 2.53 29.47
C ILE A 895 -26.87 2.30 29.44
N THR A 896 -27.53 2.88 30.43
CA THR A 896 -28.99 2.94 30.53
C THR A 896 -29.41 4.39 30.71
N TYR A 897 -30.67 4.69 30.43
CA TYR A 897 -31.23 6.02 30.63
C TYR A 897 -32.65 5.94 31.14
N LYS A 898 -33.11 7.04 31.73
CA LYS A 898 -34.53 7.30 31.99
C LYS A 898 -34.88 8.72 31.61
N THR A 899 -36.17 8.98 31.37
CA THR A 899 -36.69 10.30 31.01
C THR A 899 -37.68 10.78 32.06
N ASN A 900 -38.22 11.99 31.92
CA ASN A 900 -39.28 12.45 32.82
C ASN A 900 -40.59 11.66 32.65
N ASP A 901 -40.76 10.96 31.53
CA ASP A 901 -41.96 10.17 31.22
C ASP A 901 -41.82 8.68 31.65
N ASN A 902 -40.61 8.24 32.02
CA ASN A 902 -40.34 6.86 32.42
C ASN A 902 -39.44 6.84 33.66
N GLU A 903 -39.93 6.30 34.77
CA GLU A 903 -39.19 6.27 36.04
C GLU A 903 -38.08 5.20 36.08
N GLU A 904 -38.24 4.13 35.27
CA GLU A 904 -37.30 3.01 35.21
C GLU A 904 -36.18 3.25 34.19
N TYR A 905 -34.99 2.72 34.50
CA TYR A 905 -33.87 2.75 33.57
C TYR A 905 -34.05 1.71 32.48
N GLN A 906 -33.96 2.15 31.23
CA GLN A 906 -34.05 1.32 30.05
C GLN A 906 -32.74 1.35 29.24
N SER A 907 -32.51 0.31 28.46
CA SER A 907 -31.43 0.27 27.47
C SER A 907 -31.78 1.14 26.27
N PHE A 908 -30.79 1.42 25.43
CA PHE A 908 -31.03 1.93 24.08
C PHE A 908 -31.81 0.92 23.23
N GLU A 909 -32.32 1.40 22.10
CA GLU A 909 -32.90 0.56 21.05
C GLU A 909 -31.92 -0.53 20.59
N SER A 910 -32.46 -1.71 20.25
CA SER A 910 -31.67 -2.88 19.84
C SER A 910 -30.77 -2.60 18.64
N VAL A 911 -31.19 -1.76 17.69
CA VAL A 911 -30.36 -1.39 16.53
C VAL A 911 -29.41 -0.24 16.92
N LEU A 912 -28.13 -0.57 17.13
CA LEU A 912 -27.11 0.39 17.58
C LEU A 912 -26.62 1.29 16.44
N SER A 913 -27.42 2.28 16.05
CA SER A 913 -27.05 3.27 15.04
C SER A 913 -25.83 4.14 15.44
N ILE A 914 -25.45 4.18 16.72
CA ILE A 914 -24.20 4.82 17.18
C ILE A 914 -22.95 4.22 16.51
N LEU A 915 -23.01 2.96 16.05
CA LEU A 915 -21.91 2.27 15.38
C LEU A 915 -21.71 2.73 13.91
N SER A 916 -22.54 3.63 13.39
CA SER A 916 -22.57 4.03 11.98
C SER A 916 -21.25 4.59 11.44
N TYR A 917 -20.42 5.19 12.31
CA TYR A 917 -19.07 5.65 11.94
C TYR A 917 -18.20 4.52 11.38
N LEU A 918 -18.44 3.28 11.82
CA LEU A 918 -17.65 2.10 11.52
C LEU A 918 -18.24 1.26 10.38
N LEU A 919 -19.42 1.62 9.88
CA LEU A 919 -20.25 0.79 8.99
C LEU A 919 -20.70 1.57 7.74
N LYS A 920 -20.65 0.94 6.55
CA LYS A 920 -20.91 1.59 5.26
C LYS A 920 -22.39 1.82 5.02
N ALA A 921 -23.21 0.83 5.32
CA ALA A 921 -24.66 0.87 5.19
C ALA A 921 -25.27 0.70 6.58
N PRO A 922 -25.24 1.74 7.42
CA PRO A 922 -25.63 1.59 8.80
C PRO A 922 -27.12 1.28 8.92
N MET A 923 -27.41 0.22 9.66
CA MET A 923 -28.75 -0.10 10.11
C MET A 923 -29.17 0.89 11.18
N VAL A 924 -30.43 1.33 11.08
CA VAL A 924 -31.02 2.31 11.98
C VAL A 924 -32.37 1.80 12.47
N PRO A 925 -32.85 2.26 13.65
CA PRO A 925 -34.19 1.91 14.12
C PRO A 925 -35.28 2.23 13.07
N PRO A 926 -36.34 1.41 12.97
CA PRO A 926 -37.41 1.64 12.00
C PRO A 926 -37.99 3.05 12.06
N GLY A 927 -38.14 3.70 10.91
CA GLY A 927 -38.67 5.06 10.81
C GLY A 927 -37.66 6.19 11.09
N THR A 928 -36.39 5.87 11.35
CA THR A 928 -35.32 6.87 11.53
C THR A 928 -34.48 7.06 10.25
N PRO A 929 -33.93 8.26 9.99
CA PRO A 929 -33.13 8.50 8.81
C PRO A 929 -31.72 7.91 8.93
N VAL A 930 -31.20 7.39 7.82
CA VAL A 930 -29.80 6.98 7.70
C VAL A 930 -28.93 8.21 7.50
N ILE A 931 -27.85 8.33 8.28
CA ILE A 931 -26.86 9.40 8.15
C ILE A 931 -25.53 8.74 7.80
N ASN A 932 -24.91 9.11 6.68
CA ASN A 932 -23.63 8.53 6.24
C ASN A 932 -22.44 9.48 6.41
N ALA A 933 -22.68 10.79 6.52
CA ALA A 933 -21.63 11.79 6.71
C ALA A 933 -20.75 11.47 7.93
N LEU A 934 -19.47 11.16 7.68
CA LEU A 934 -18.57 10.58 8.68
C LEU A 934 -18.41 11.45 9.93
N PHE A 935 -18.23 12.76 9.76
CA PHE A 935 -18.04 13.66 10.90
C PHE A 935 -19.32 13.91 11.70
N LYS A 936 -20.51 13.78 11.08
CA LYS A 936 -21.78 13.80 11.81
C LYS A 936 -21.92 12.54 12.66
N GLN A 937 -21.54 11.38 12.13
CA GLN A 937 -21.50 10.12 12.87
C GLN A 937 -20.48 10.19 14.02
N HIS A 938 -19.27 10.69 13.78
CA HIS A 938 -18.25 10.90 14.82
C HIS A 938 -18.78 11.79 15.95
N ARG A 939 -19.35 12.95 15.61
CA ARG A 939 -19.92 13.89 16.58
C ARG A 939 -21.09 13.29 17.36
N CYS A 940 -21.90 12.44 16.73
CA CYS A 940 -22.96 11.71 17.42
C CYS A 940 -22.38 10.83 18.53
N ILE A 941 -21.33 10.05 18.23
CA ILE A 941 -20.66 9.21 19.22
C ILE A 941 -20.10 10.07 20.36
N THR A 942 -19.28 11.07 20.04
CA THR A 942 -18.64 11.90 21.07
C THR A 942 -19.66 12.61 21.94
N ASN A 943 -20.75 13.15 21.37
CA ASN A 943 -21.76 13.88 22.13
C ASN A 943 -22.58 12.97 23.05
N ILE A 944 -22.92 11.75 22.60
CA ILE A 944 -23.61 10.77 23.46
C ILE A 944 -22.72 10.37 24.63
N LEU A 945 -21.45 10.05 24.38
CA LEU A 945 -20.53 9.65 25.44
C LEU A 945 -20.23 10.80 26.40
N SER A 946 -20.05 12.03 25.89
CA SER A 946 -19.91 13.23 26.72
C SER A 946 -21.15 13.47 27.58
N ALA A 947 -22.36 13.32 27.02
CA ALA A 947 -23.60 13.44 27.79
C ALA A 947 -23.69 12.40 28.91
N CYS A 948 -23.26 11.16 28.65
CA CYS A 948 -23.20 10.09 29.64
C CYS A 948 -22.15 10.37 30.74
N ALA A 949 -21.05 11.04 30.40
CA ALA A 949 -19.98 11.43 31.33
C ALA A 949 -20.25 12.76 32.07
N GLY A 950 -21.28 13.50 31.68
CA GLY A 950 -21.59 14.84 32.23
C GLY A 950 -20.75 15.97 31.63
N ILE A 951 -19.98 15.70 30.59
CA ILE A 951 -19.14 16.67 29.90
C ILE A 951 -20.02 17.56 29.02
N ALA A 952 -19.84 18.87 29.11
CA ALA A 952 -20.52 19.81 28.23
C ALA A 952 -20.16 19.55 26.76
N MET A 953 -21.14 19.64 25.85
CA MET A 953 -20.88 19.41 24.43
C MET A 953 -19.94 20.46 23.86
N ASP A 954 -18.98 20.03 23.05
CA ASP A 954 -18.22 20.96 22.22
C ASP A 954 -19.13 21.52 21.13
N THR A 955 -19.26 22.84 21.11
CA THR A 955 -20.12 23.56 20.16
C THR A 955 -19.33 24.18 19.02
N ASP A 956 -17.99 24.13 19.07
CA ASP A 956 -17.08 24.83 18.15
C ASP A 956 -17.32 26.35 18.04
N MET A 957 -18.16 26.94 18.91
CA MET A 957 -18.52 28.35 18.83
C MET A 957 -17.36 29.27 19.24
N LEU A 958 -16.55 28.82 20.21
CA LEU A 958 -15.37 29.52 20.73
C LEU A 958 -15.68 30.97 21.14
N LEU A 959 -16.79 31.18 21.85
CA LEU A 959 -17.26 32.53 22.21
C LEU A 959 -16.27 33.27 23.11
N GLU A 960 -15.47 32.55 23.88
CA GLU A 960 -14.38 33.08 24.70
C GLU A 960 -13.28 33.80 23.91
N HIS A 961 -13.12 33.48 22.64
CA HIS A 961 -12.17 34.13 21.74
C HIS A 961 -12.84 35.22 20.87
N LYS A 962 -14.17 35.34 20.92
CA LYS A 962 -14.97 36.27 20.10
C LYS A 962 -15.68 37.33 20.93
N THR A 963 -15.78 37.12 22.23
CA THR A 963 -16.49 37.99 23.18
C THR A 963 -15.75 38.01 24.51
N ARG A 964 -16.09 38.96 25.39
CA ARG A 964 -15.73 38.85 26.80
C ARG A 964 -16.71 37.87 27.44
N LEU A 965 -16.21 36.72 27.90
CA LEU A 965 -17.07 35.73 28.58
C LEU A 965 -17.81 36.40 29.75
N PRO A 966 -19.14 36.23 29.84
CA PRO A 966 -19.87 36.66 31.01
C PRO A 966 -19.42 35.83 32.22
N LYS A 967 -19.64 36.37 33.43
CA LYS A 967 -19.45 35.57 34.64
C LYS A 967 -20.31 34.30 34.56
N PRO A 968 -19.80 33.12 34.93
CA PRO A 968 -20.58 31.90 34.94
C PRO A 968 -21.87 32.10 35.75
N ILE A 969 -23.00 31.71 35.17
CA ILE A 969 -24.25 31.66 35.91
C ILE A 969 -24.07 30.51 36.92
N LYS A 970 -24.14 30.81 38.22
CA LYS A 970 -24.26 29.76 39.23
C LYS A 970 -25.56 29.01 38.90
N LEU A 971 -25.45 27.77 38.43
CA LEU A 971 -26.61 26.89 38.25
C LEU A 971 -27.37 26.91 39.59
N GLN A 972 -28.60 27.45 39.57
CA GLN A 972 -29.44 27.49 40.76
C GLN A 972 -29.66 26.04 41.24
N LEU A 973 -29.41 25.84 42.54
CA LEU A 973 -29.43 24.59 43.29
C LEU A 973 -30.71 23.77 43.09
#